data_AF-A0A521TJN5-F1
#
_entry.id   AF-A0A521TJN5-F1
#
_cell.length_a   1.000
_cell.length_b   1.000
_cell.length_c   1.000
_cell.angle_alpha   90.00
_cell.angle_beta   90.00
_cell.angle_gamma   90.00
#
_symmetry.space_group_name_H-M   'P 1'
#
loop_
_entity.id
_entity.type
_entity.pdbx_description
1 polymer ?
#
loop_
_entity_poly.entity_id
_entity_poly.type
_entity_poly.pdbx_seq_one_letter_code
_entity_poly.pdbx_strand_id
1 'polypeptide(L)'
;MDEPSAAILLFQVAQSRNFIHDDLVPAFSAALTALGVRNELFETTLPAIDAADAADLSAVDALADRLRGRYTVCAYVRLWSEAVFQRLRAQLPGVTWIYLGDPRVAFPGTTHAFPLTQVETFAAVTRAVASGEPVTAEMFQLPHSELTRAHAQDNLVRIGVGREQRPDRPAVVHGSAGCAYGQSVLENPHFQGVPFPSEKVVLRGCSFCATGGIPRRPSGEVLASVLAQLDNLIDHAPETARIQLNDQNPFPYLVQFIERLGERAAQPMEVLIETRADWFLGSMAVMERALQTAERHGHRILLFLVGLESLSQKELDLYNKGVTVEQNERTVLECRRLRRRYPKSYSDTPAAFGFILYNPWTELTDITLNLDTAERIGLLEFRGQLTRAKLRLYPDTALFYKAKHEGLLADRFPYEAMDSARRYGYEAEVPWRFQHAATDRAYGIHDAMFRVVGRHDEVRMLREIVRFLERHPGRVTEPVSVLARDVVRSLGSRFQQIRHSSPGERPAGQPRPNANANANPSPRLGPPAADDRDAWRRVAESARAATTPAEALRAAGFEAPDDLPADPPALPPDPLRVEVPRLEVLAYEHGLKPALYLTLPRAEADAIAARFAGHHAARVDYLFTYDAVTDVRGRAPAAPGEGTHVDLFLSRDAGLVERARAIYEDPRGPSQHLAEMGAMLGYPPCCVEAFAALPDRSNNTAIRYAALARTRQLGLPFAPVLNNLFAYVLPSFPCSYGCPRAVAQAEAVLELFAKEQPETVATIRRALARPVLFVDHARLVVLEGARRDGDVVRYGRAVGGVSPTDDRAVRDAFERAMGAVLSRGDGLRVTDTAIEVLRGGERAAWLPRRAPGLGLLAPFGL
;
A
#
# COMPACT_ATOMS: atom_id res chain seq x y z
N MET A 1 -32.49 19.35 -39.19
CA MET A 1 -31.96 19.97 -37.97
C MET A 1 -31.60 18.82 -37.07
N ASP A 2 -30.32 18.69 -36.74
CA ASP A 2 -29.88 17.64 -35.83
C ASP A 2 -30.49 17.92 -34.45
N GLU A 3 -30.96 16.88 -33.75
CA GLU A 3 -31.47 17.04 -32.40
C GLU A 3 -30.37 17.64 -31.49
N PRO A 4 -30.68 18.64 -30.65
CA PRO A 4 -29.71 19.24 -29.76
C PRO A 4 -29.15 18.16 -28.83
N SER A 5 -27.85 17.91 -28.96
CA SER A 5 -27.18 16.85 -28.22
C SER A 5 -25.86 17.33 -27.61
N ALA A 6 -25.58 16.84 -26.40
CA ALA A 6 -24.38 17.17 -25.67
C ALA A 6 -23.72 15.94 -25.03
N ALA A 7 -22.39 15.93 -25.01
CA ALA A 7 -21.62 14.98 -24.20
C ALA A 7 -21.13 15.68 -22.92
N ILE A 8 -21.26 15.03 -21.78
CA ILE A 8 -20.75 15.53 -20.49
C ILE A 8 -19.62 14.61 -20.02
N LEU A 9 -18.42 15.16 -19.91
CA LEU A 9 -17.19 14.42 -19.69
C LEU A 9 -16.78 14.50 -18.21
N LEU A 10 -16.71 13.33 -17.58
CA LEU A 10 -16.31 13.10 -16.21
C LEU A 10 -14.94 12.42 -16.19
N PHE A 11 -13.94 13.08 -15.61
CA PHE A 11 -12.59 12.54 -15.50
C PHE A 11 -12.34 12.04 -14.07
N GLN A 12 -11.72 10.86 -13.97
CA GLN A 12 -11.28 10.26 -12.70
C GLN A 12 -9.78 9.98 -12.71
N VAL A 13 -9.10 10.14 -11.57
CA VAL A 13 -7.72 9.66 -11.42
C VAL A 13 -7.72 8.22 -10.92
N ALA A 14 -6.90 7.37 -11.53
CA ALA A 14 -6.66 6.00 -11.09
C ALA A 14 -5.88 5.93 -9.77
N GLN A 15 -6.62 6.14 -8.68
CA GLN A 15 -6.07 6.00 -7.35
C GLN A 15 -7.16 5.53 -6.37
N SER A 16 -6.75 4.72 -5.40
CA SER A 16 -7.61 4.19 -4.34
C SER A 16 -8.08 5.23 -3.30
N ARG A 17 -7.77 6.52 -3.52
CA ARG A 17 -8.07 7.63 -2.59
C ARG A 17 -8.77 8.82 -3.25
N ASN A 18 -9.55 8.57 -4.29
CA ASN A 18 -10.37 9.60 -4.92
C ASN A 18 -11.80 9.57 -4.33
N PHE A 19 -12.08 10.49 -3.41
CA PHE A 19 -13.36 10.60 -2.68
C PHE A 19 -14.19 11.82 -3.11
N ILE A 20 -14.01 12.24 -4.37
CA ILE A 20 -14.72 13.40 -4.90
C ILE A 20 -16.09 12.93 -5.40
N HIS A 21 -17.15 13.63 -4.97
CA HIS A 21 -18.55 13.25 -5.22
C HIS A 21 -19.07 13.86 -6.50
N ASP A 22 -19.46 13.07 -7.50
CA ASP A 22 -19.94 13.54 -8.80
C ASP A 22 -21.48 13.65 -8.87
N ASP A 23 -22.19 13.54 -7.75
CA ASP A 23 -23.65 13.31 -7.71
C ASP A 23 -24.51 14.44 -8.32
N LEU A 24 -23.95 15.65 -8.44
CA LEU A 24 -24.63 16.75 -9.12
C LEU A 24 -24.60 16.61 -10.65
N VAL A 25 -23.66 15.83 -11.19
CA VAL A 25 -23.53 15.65 -12.65
C VAL A 25 -24.64 14.75 -13.20
N PRO A 26 -24.97 13.59 -12.61
CA PRO A 26 -26.18 12.85 -12.97
C PRO A 26 -27.46 13.67 -12.82
N ALA A 27 -27.60 14.44 -11.73
CA ALA A 27 -28.75 15.32 -11.52
C ALA A 27 -28.89 16.38 -12.63
N PHE A 28 -27.77 17.03 -12.97
CA PHE A 28 -27.69 17.97 -14.07
C PHE A 28 -28.10 17.35 -15.40
N SER A 29 -27.59 16.14 -15.68
CA SER A 29 -27.90 15.36 -16.86
C SER A 29 -29.40 15.03 -16.98
N ALA A 30 -30.02 14.60 -15.88
CA ALA A 30 -31.45 14.30 -15.84
C ALA A 30 -32.30 15.57 -16.06
N ALA A 31 -31.90 16.69 -15.46
CA ALA A 31 -32.56 17.98 -15.67
C ALA A 31 -32.46 18.45 -17.13
N LEU A 32 -31.31 18.25 -17.79
CA LEU A 32 -31.17 18.53 -19.23
C LEU A 32 -32.10 17.67 -20.09
N THR A 33 -32.22 16.38 -19.76
CA THR A 33 -33.15 15.47 -20.46
C THR A 33 -34.59 15.95 -20.30
N ALA A 34 -34.98 16.41 -19.11
CA ALA A 34 -36.31 16.99 -18.86
C ALA A 34 -36.57 18.27 -19.68
N LEU A 35 -35.52 19.02 -20.01
CA LEU A 35 -35.57 20.17 -20.93
C LEU A 35 -35.48 19.76 -22.41
N GLY A 36 -35.56 18.47 -22.74
CA GLY A 36 -35.53 17.97 -24.12
C GLY A 36 -34.17 18.07 -24.80
N VAL A 37 -33.07 18.16 -24.03
CA VAL A 37 -31.71 18.11 -24.56
C VAL A 37 -31.18 16.68 -24.42
N ARG A 38 -30.92 16.02 -25.55
CA ARG A 38 -30.33 14.68 -25.53
C ARG A 38 -28.90 14.77 -24.99
N ASN A 39 -28.56 13.95 -23.99
CA ASN A 39 -27.23 13.99 -23.42
C ASN A 39 -26.76 12.61 -22.96
N GLU A 40 -25.43 12.41 -22.98
CA GLU A 40 -24.76 11.22 -22.46
C GLU A 40 -23.62 11.65 -21.53
N LEU A 41 -23.50 10.97 -20.39
CA LEU A 41 -22.38 11.16 -19.46
C LEU A 41 -21.26 10.19 -19.83
N PHE A 42 -20.07 10.69 -20.12
CA PHE A 42 -18.89 9.89 -20.39
C PHE A 42 -17.95 9.92 -19.19
N GLU A 43 -17.78 8.78 -18.51
CA GLU A 43 -16.78 8.63 -17.45
C GLU A 43 -15.50 7.98 -18.00
N THR A 44 -14.36 8.63 -17.79
CA THR A 44 -13.03 8.12 -18.13
C THR A 44 -12.09 8.19 -16.94
N THR A 45 -11.16 7.24 -16.84
CA THR A 45 -10.13 7.21 -15.81
C THR A 45 -8.77 7.46 -16.46
N LEU A 46 -7.98 8.37 -15.88
CA LEU A 46 -6.64 8.70 -16.33
C LEU A 46 -5.62 8.30 -15.26
N PRO A 47 -4.39 7.93 -15.66
CA PRO A 47 -3.31 7.64 -14.72
C PRO A 47 -3.00 8.85 -13.82
N ALA A 48 -2.55 8.58 -12.59
CA ALA A 48 -2.03 9.62 -11.72
C ALA A 48 -0.74 10.22 -12.29
N ILE A 49 -0.46 11.49 -12.00
CA ILE A 49 0.75 12.18 -12.49
C ILE A 49 2.06 11.51 -12.07
N ASP A 50 2.06 10.84 -10.93
CA ASP A 50 3.21 10.13 -10.37
C ASP A 50 3.23 8.64 -10.75
N ALA A 51 2.31 8.20 -11.62
CA ALA A 51 2.32 6.85 -12.19
C ALA A 51 3.35 6.73 -13.32
N ALA A 52 3.91 5.52 -13.51
CA ALA A 52 4.92 5.28 -14.55
C ALA A 52 4.36 5.46 -15.98
N ASP A 53 3.06 5.32 -16.13
CA ASP A 53 2.26 5.51 -17.34
C ASP A 53 1.51 6.85 -17.36
N ALA A 54 1.92 7.85 -16.58
CA ALA A 54 1.30 9.19 -16.55
C ALA A 54 1.23 9.90 -17.92
N ALA A 55 2.04 9.46 -18.89
CA ALA A 55 2.04 9.96 -20.27
C ALA A 55 1.07 9.20 -21.19
N ASP A 56 0.49 8.08 -20.75
CA ASP A 56 -0.49 7.33 -21.50
C ASP A 56 -1.84 8.07 -21.52
N LEU A 57 -2.13 8.67 -22.67
CA LEU A 57 -3.39 9.36 -22.93
C LEU A 57 -4.28 8.58 -23.90
N SER A 58 -4.08 7.26 -24.05
CA SER A 58 -4.90 6.42 -24.93
C SER A 58 -6.40 6.43 -24.56
N ALA A 59 -6.71 6.56 -23.27
CA ALA A 59 -8.08 6.74 -22.79
C ALA A 59 -8.72 8.04 -23.30
N VAL A 60 -7.92 9.10 -23.44
CA VAL A 60 -8.36 10.39 -24.01
C VAL A 60 -8.62 10.26 -25.51
N ASP A 61 -7.75 9.53 -26.22
CA ASP A 61 -7.91 9.27 -27.65
C ASP A 61 -9.17 8.44 -27.94
N ALA A 62 -9.38 7.37 -27.17
CA ALA A 62 -10.58 6.54 -27.28
C ALA A 62 -11.86 7.31 -26.93
N LEU A 63 -11.81 8.21 -25.95
CA LEU A 63 -12.91 9.13 -25.65
C LEU A 63 -13.19 10.04 -26.85
N ALA A 64 -12.16 10.67 -27.43
CA ALA A 64 -12.33 11.52 -28.61
C ALA A 64 -12.92 10.76 -29.80
N ASP A 65 -12.49 9.53 -30.06
CA ASP A 65 -13.04 8.68 -31.12
C ASP A 65 -14.54 8.39 -30.93
N ARG A 66 -15.01 8.25 -29.68
CA ARG A 66 -16.42 8.05 -29.35
C ARG A 66 -17.26 9.31 -29.54
N LEU A 67 -16.66 10.49 -29.32
CA LEU A 67 -17.34 11.78 -29.43
C LEU A 67 -17.38 12.31 -30.87
N ARG A 68 -16.36 11.97 -31.67
CA ARG A 68 -16.15 12.54 -33.01
C ARG A 68 -17.37 12.37 -33.92
N GLY A 69 -17.86 13.50 -34.43
CA GLY A 69 -18.99 13.55 -35.35
C GLY A 69 -20.36 13.22 -34.73
N ARG A 70 -20.45 13.01 -33.42
CA ARG A 70 -21.71 12.71 -32.71
C ARG A 70 -22.26 13.87 -31.90
N TYR A 71 -21.37 14.72 -31.39
CA TYR A 71 -21.73 15.86 -30.54
C TYR A 71 -21.07 17.12 -31.06
N THR A 72 -21.83 18.20 -31.12
CA THR A 72 -21.35 19.56 -31.41
C THR A 72 -21.07 20.36 -30.14
N VAL A 73 -21.56 19.88 -28.99
CA VAL A 73 -21.32 20.45 -27.66
C VAL A 73 -20.72 19.39 -26.75
N CYS A 74 -19.58 19.72 -26.12
CA CYS A 74 -18.99 18.89 -25.07
C CYS A 74 -18.79 19.72 -23.81
N ALA A 75 -19.35 19.26 -22.71
CA ALA A 75 -19.13 19.78 -21.38
C ALA A 75 -18.06 18.96 -20.69
N TYR A 76 -17.16 19.56 -19.94
CA TYR A 76 -16.25 18.82 -19.07
C TYR A 76 -16.37 19.29 -17.64
N VAL A 77 -16.22 18.35 -16.71
CA VAL A 77 -16.26 18.57 -15.27
C VAL A 77 -14.99 17.98 -14.68
N ARG A 78 -14.36 18.72 -13.75
CA ARG A 78 -13.19 18.24 -12.98
C ARG A 78 -12.02 17.75 -13.81
N LEU A 79 -11.78 18.35 -14.97
CA LEU A 79 -10.55 18.10 -15.69
C LEU A 79 -9.42 18.90 -15.03
N TRP A 80 -8.37 18.21 -14.59
CA TRP A 80 -7.23 18.81 -13.87
C TRP A 80 -5.98 19.00 -14.74
N SER A 81 -6.05 18.68 -16.03
CA SER A 81 -4.90 18.72 -16.93
C SER A 81 -5.25 19.51 -18.19
N GLU A 82 -4.65 20.69 -18.33
CA GLU A 82 -4.78 21.49 -19.55
C GLU A 82 -4.28 20.70 -20.77
N ALA A 83 -3.19 19.92 -20.64
CA ALA A 83 -2.67 19.11 -21.74
C ALA A 83 -3.71 18.09 -22.25
N VAL A 84 -4.49 17.49 -21.35
CA VAL A 84 -5.59 16.59 -21.72
C VAL A 84 -6.70 17.37 -22.44
N PHE A 85 -7.06 18.56 -21.94
CA PHE A 85 -8.05 19.42 -22.58
C PHE A 85 -7.63 19.82 -24.00
N GLN A 86 -6.41 20.31 -24.16
CA GLN A 86 -5.90 20.72 -25.48
C GLN A 86 -5.82 19.54 -26.44
N ARG A 87 -5.48 18.34 -25.96
CA ARG A 87 -5.49 17.12 -26.77
C ARG A 87 -6.91 16.78 -27.27
N LEU A 88 -7.91 16.80 -26.40
CA LEU A 88 -9.31 16.58 -26.79
C LEU A 88 -9.76 17.62 -27.82
N ARG A 89 -9.49 18.90 -27.56
CA ARG A 89 -9.84 20.01 -28.46
C ARG A 89 -9.19 19.87 -29.83
N ALA A 90 -7.93 19.44 -29.91
CA ALA A 90 -7.25 19.20 -31.18
C ALA A 90 -7.87 18.05 -31.97
N GLN A 91 -8.39 17.03 -31.30
CA GLN A 91 -9.00 15.85 -31.94
C GLN A 91 -10.49 16.02 -32.27
N LEU A 92 -11.14 17.02 -31.69
CA LEU A 92 -12.55 17.35 -31.85
C LEU A 92 -12.72 18.79 -32.34
N PRO A 93 -12.22 19.11 -33.56
CA PRO A 93 -12.39 20.44 -34.12
C PRO A 93 -13.87 20.74 -34.37
N GLY A 94 -14.28 21.98 -34.10
CA GLY A 94 -15.67 22.43 -34.31
C GLY A 94 -16.63 22.13 -33.15
N VAL A 95 -16.17 21.48 -32.07
CA VAL A 95 -16.95 21.32 -30.84
C VAL A 95 -16.94 22.62 -30.02
N THR A 96 -18.11 23.02 -29.54
CA THR A 96 -18.26 24.04 -28.50
C THR A 96 -17.95 23.42 -27.15
N TRP A 97 -16.90 23.92 -26.49
CA TRP A 97 -16.43 23.40 -25.20
C TRP A 97 -17.00 24.21 -24.04
N ILE A 98 -17.67 23.51 -23.12
CA ILE A 98 -18.27 24.11 -21.94
C ILE A 98 -17.58 23.58 -20.67
N TYR A 99 -17.11 24.46 -19.80
CA TYR A 99 -16.68 24.07 -18.46
C TYR A 99 -17.83 24.20 -17.46
N LEU A 100 -18.17 23.11 -16.77
CA LEU A 100 -19.18 23.12 -15.71
C LEU A 100 -18.50 23.30 -14.34
N GLY A 101 -18.23 24.55 -13.98
CA GLY A 101 -17.51 24.90 -12.75
C GLY A 101 -17.28 26.40 -12.64
N ASP A 102 -16.29 26.81 -11.84
CA ASP A 102 -15.92 28.23 -11.73
C ASP A 102 -15.25 28.72 -13.04
N PRO A 103 -15.80 29.72 -13.74
CA PRO A 103 -15.23 30.22 -14.99
C PRO A 103 -13.77 30.67 -14.88
N ARG A 104 -13.31 31.04 -13.67
CA ARG A 104 -11.94 31.52 -13.42
C ARG A 104 -10.89 30.41 -13.50
N VAL A 105 -11.29 29.15 -13.45
CA VAL A 105 -10.38 27.98 -13.58
C VAL A 105 -10.59 27.20 -14.87
N ALA A 106 -11.40 27.73 -15.80
CA ALA A 106 -11.56 27.14 -17.13
C ALA A 106 -10.24 27.20 -17.91
N PHE A 107 -9.96 26.17 -18.71
CA PHE A 107 -8.74 26.11 -19.50
C PHE A 107 -8.79 27.06 -20.71
N PRO A 108 -7.64 27.57 -21.17
CA PRO A 108 -7.56 28.33 -22.40
C PRO A 108 -8.19 27.58 -23.58
N GLY A 109 -9.14 28.20 -24.27
CA GLY A 109 -9.87 27.59 -25.39
C GLY A 109 -11.23 26.97 -25.02
N THR A 110 -11.61 26.98 -23.75
CA THR A 110 -13.01 26.76 -23.35
C THR A 110 -13.88 27.88 -23.91
N THR A 111 -14.98 27.53 -24.59
CA THR A 111 -15.89 28.48 -25.24
C THR A 111 -16.76 29.20 -24.22
N HIS A 112 -17.34 28.45 -23.28
CA HIS A 112 -18.21 28.97 -22.23
C HIS A 112 -17.92 28.29 -20.90
N ALA A 113 -18.17 28.97 -19.79
CA ALA A 113 -18.02 28.39 -18.47
C ALA A 113 -19.08 28.92 -17.52
N PHE A 114 -19.70 28.03 -16.75
CA PHE A 114 -20.73 28.37 -15.76
C PHE A 114 -20.95 27.21 -14.78
N PRO A 115 -21.54 27.46 -13.58
CA PRO A 115 -21.75 26.42 -12.59
C PRO A 115 -22.80 25.39 -13.03
N LEU A 116 -22.71 24.18 -12.45
CA LEU A 116 -23.64 23.06 -12.71
C LEU A 116 -25.12 23.41 -12.46
N THR A 117 -25.44 24.44 -11.68
CA THR A 117 -26.84 24.85 -11.44
C THR A 117 -27.46 25.63 -12.60
N GLN A 118 -26.70 26.04 -13.62
CA GLN A 118 -27.25 26.75 -14.79
C GLN A 118 -27.69 25.79 -15.91
N VAL A 119 -28.67 24.94 -15.62
CA VAL A 119 -29.18 23.91 -16.55
C VAL A 119 -29.84 24.56 -17.77
N GLU A 120 -30.62 25.60 -17.56
CA GLU A 120 -31.35 26.34 -18.59
C GLU A 120 -30.40 27.06 -19.53
N THR A 121 -29.32 27.63 -18.99
CA THR A 121 -28.23 28.23 -19.78
C THR A 121 -27.60 27.18 -20.67
N PHE A 122 -27.24 26.02 -20.12
CA PHE A 122 -26.66 24.92 -20.90
C PHE A 122 -27.59 24.45 -22.02
N ALA A 123 -28.88 24.29 -21.72
CA ALA A 123 -29.86 23.87 -22.70
C ALA A 123 -30.04 24.89 -23.83
N ALA A 124 -30.10 26.19 -23.50
CA ALA A 124 -30.19 27.27 -24.48
C ALA A 124 -28.95 27.32 -25.39
N VAL A 125 -27.75 27.27 -24.81
CA VAL A 125 -26.47 27.22 -25.55
C VAL A 125 -26.45 26.00 -26.48
N THR A 126 -26.86 24.83 -25.99
CA THR A 126 -26.85 23.60 -26.80
C THR A 126 -27.79 23.68 -28.00
N ARG A 127 -28.97 24.26 -27.83
CA ARG A 127 -29.93 24.48 -28.93
C ARG A 127 -29.39 25.48 -29.97
N ALA A 128 -28.84 26.60 -29.51
CA ALA A 128 -28.26 27.61 -30.40
C ALA A 128 -27.11 27.03 -31.24
N VAL A 129 -26.21 26.27 -30.61
CA VAL A 129 -25.11 25.60 -31.32
C VAL A 129 -25.64 24.57 -32.34
N ALA A 130 -26.66 23.79 -31.99
CA ALA A 130 -27.26 22.80 -32.89
C ALA A 130 -28.02 23.43 -34.08
N SER A 131 -28.60 24.62 -33.91
CA SER A 131 -29.27 25.37 -34.97
C SER A 131 -28.34 26.27 -35.79
N GLY A 132 -27.08 26.42 -35.38
CA GLY A 132 -26.14 27.39 -35.99
C GLY A 132 -26.46 28.85 -35.64
N GLU A 133 -27.25 29.08 -34.60
CA GLU A 133 -27.58 30.41 -34.08
C GLU A 133 -26.47 30.93 -33.15
N PRO A 134 -26.30 32.26 -33.05
CA PRO A 134 -25.33 32.84 -32.14
C PRO A 134 -25.74 32.62 -30.67
N VAL A 135 -24.77 32.28 -29.82
CA VAL A 135 -24.95 32.26 -28.36
C VAL A 135 -24.94 33.71 -27.85
N THR A 136 -26.04 34.14 -27.21
CA THR A 136 -26.22 35.54 -26.78
C THR A 136 -26.01 35.74 -25.28
N ALA A 137 -25.82 36.99 -24.85
CA ALA A 137 -25.58 37.33 -23.45
C ALA A 137 -26.79 37.04 -22.55
N GLU A 138 -28.01 37.13 -23.10
CA GLU A 138 -29.28 36.88 -22.40
C GLU A 138 -29.38 35.42 -21.94
N MET A 139 -28.78 34.48 -22.68
CA MET A 139 -28.78 33.06 -22.31
C MET A 139 -28.08 32.80 -20.98
N PHE A 140 -27.07 33.61 -20.62
CA PHE A 140 -26.33 33.51 -19.35
C PHE A 140 -27.02 34.22 -18.17
N GLN A 141 -28.14 34.89 -18.43
CA GLN A 141 -28.99 35.52 -17.40
C GLN A 141 -30.17 34.62 -17.02
N LEU A 142 -30.26 33.42 -17.60
CA LEU A 142 -31.29 32.45 -17.25
C LEU A 142 -31.14 32.02 -15.77
N PRO A 143 -32.25 31.73 -15.08
CA PRO A 143 -32.23 31.38 -13.68
C PRO A 143 -31.44 30.09 -13.42
N HIS A 144 -30.97 29.93 -12.19
CA HIS A 144 -30.37 28.67 -11.75
C HIS A 144 -31.46 27.65 -11.42
N SER A 145 -31.29 26.41 -11.85
CA SER A 145 -32.07 25.28 -11.39
C SER A 145 -31.64 24.81 -10.00
N GLU A 146 -32.62 24.38 -9.21
CA GLU A 146 -32.36 23.53 -8.05
C GLU A 146 -32.18 22.09 -8.54
N LEU A 147 -30.96 21.55 -8.44
CA LEU A 147 -30.67 20.17 -8.81
C LEU A 147 -31.06 19.23 -7.67
N THR A 148 -32.15 18.49 -7.85
CA THR A 148 -32.47 17.34 -6.99
C THR A 148 -31.41 16.27 -7.22
N ARG A 149 -30.63 15.94 -6.19
CA ARG A 149 -29.54 14.94 -6.28
C ARG A 149 -30.12 13.63 -6.80
N ALA A 150 -29.78 13.27 -8.03
CA ALA A 150 -30.26 12.07 -8.69
C ALA A 150 -29.31 10.91 -8.39
N HIS A 151 -29.85 9.80 -7.93
CA HIS A 151 -29.12 8.55 -7.72
C HIS A 151 -29.14 7.62 -8.95
N ALA A 152 -29.88 8.01 -9.99
CA ALA A 152 -30.04 7.23 -11.21
C ALA A 152 -28.79 7.36 -12.10
N GLN A 153 -28.18 6.22 -12.44
CA GLN A 153 -27.09 6.13 -13.42
C GLN A 153 -27.61 6.13 -14.88
N ASP A 154 -28.87 6.51 -15.07
CA ASP A 154 -29.65 6.37 -16.30
C ASP A 154 -29.20 7.41 -17.35
N ASN A 155 -28.05 7.12 -17.98
CA ASN A 155 -27.37 7.83 -19.09
C ASN A 155 -25.83 7.82 -18.94
N LEU A 156 -25.29 7.14 -17.93
CA LEU A 156 -23.85 6.99 -17.74
C LEU A 156 -23.25 5.98 -18.71
N VAL A 157 -22.56 6.48 -19.72
CA VAL A 157 -21.71 5.73 -20.64
C VAL A 157 -20.30 5.66 -20.06
N ARG A 158 -19.90 4.47 -19.61
CA ARG A 158 -18.56 4.26 -19.05
C ARG A 158 -17.57 3.86 -20.14
N ILE A 159 -16.48 4.60 -20.24
CA ILE A 159 -15.37 4.28 -21.15
C ILE A 159 -14.22 3.72 -20.32
N GLY A 160 -14.16 2.39 -20.22
CA GLY A 160 -13.00 1.69 -19.64
C GLY A 160 -11.90 1.55 -20.68
N VAL A 161 -10.84 2.35 -20.57
CA VAL A 161 -9.67 2.29 -21.46
C VAL A 161 -8.42 2.41 -20.61
N GLY A 162 -7.45 1.52 -20.85
CA GLY A 162 -6.29 1.31 -19.98
C GLY A 162 -6.40 0.00 -19.18
N ARG A 163 -5.31 -0.39 -18.50
CA ARG A 163 -5.27 -1.61 -17.65
C ARG A 163 -5.94 -1.42 -16.28
N GLU A 164 -6.38 -0.21 -15.96
CA GLU A 164 -6.72 0.18 -14.61
C GLU A 164 -8.19 -0.07 -14.28
N GLN A 165 -8.45 -0.73 -13.16
CA GLN A 165 -9.80 -0.89 -12.63
C GLN A 165 -10.30 0.44 -12.06
N ARG A 166 -11.60 0.69 -12.25
CA ARG A 166 -12.30 1.81 -11.61
C ARG A 166 -12.00 1.82 -10.11
N PRO A 167 -11.69 2.98 -9.51
CA PRO A 167 -11.56 3.08 -8.07
C PRO A 167 -12.83 2.62 -7.37
N ASP A 168 -12.69 1.76 -6.36
CA ASP A 168 -13.80 1.38 -5.49
C ASP A 168 -14.25 2.58 -4.65
N ARG A 169 -15.50 3.01 -4.84
CA ARG A 169 -16.09 4.21 -4.23
C ARG A 169 -17.23 3.85 -3.29
N PRO A 170 -17.32 4.51 -2.12
CA PRO A 170 -18.51 4.38 -1.29
C PRO A 170 -19.72 4.99 -2.01
N ALA A 171 -20.90 4.43 -1.77
CA ALA A 171 -22.15 5.13 -2.05
C ALA A 171 -22.24 6.37 -1.17
N VAL A 172 -22.91 7.42 -1.61
CA VAL A 172 -22.97 8.70 -0.89
C VAL A 172 -24.39 8.95 -0.40
N VAL A 173 -24.52 9.21 0.90
CA VAL A 173 -25.75 9.72 1.51
C VAL A 173 -25.52 11.13 1.97
N HIS A 174 -26.41 12.04 1.57
CA HIS A 174 -26.24 13.46 1.76
C HIS A 174 -27.04 13.96 2.95
N GLY A 175 -26.34 14.49 3.96
CA GLY A 175 -26.97 15.15 5.11
C GLY A 175 -27.17 16.65 4.87
N SER A 176 -26.89 17.46 5.90
CA SER A 176 -26.90 18.91 5.79
C SER A 176 -25.74 19.37 4.90
N ALA A 177 -26.06 19.99 3.76
CA ALA A 177 -25.04 20.53 2.86
C ALA A 177 -24.23 21.65 3.53
N GLY A 178 -22.92 21.65 3.28
CA GLY A 178 -22.02 22.71 3.74
C GLY A 178 -21.49 22.55 5.16
N CYS A 179 -20.80 23.58 5.65
CA CYS A 179 -20.23 23.64 6.99
C CYS A 179 -20.80 24.83 7.76
N ALA A 180 -21.53 24.53 8.85
CA ALA A 180 -22.14 25.56 9.70
C ALA A 180 -21.17 26.31 10.61
N TYR A 181 -19.88 25.95 10.60
CA TYR A 181 -18.88 26.75 11.27
C TYR A 181 -18.78 28.10 10.54
N GLY A 182 -19.09 29.18 11.25
CA GLY A 182 -19.42 30.48 10.66
C GLY A 182 -18.66 31.67 11.21
N GLN A 183 -17.51 31.45 11.86
CA GLN A 183 -16.64 32.53 12.34
C GLN A 183 -16.29 33.47 11.17
N SER A 184 -16.39 34.78 11.40
CA SER A 184 -16.10 35.78 10.37
C SER A 184 -14.60 35.87 10.11
N VAL A 185 -14.20 35.80 8.85
CA VAL A 185 -12.81 36.06 8.44
C VAL A 185 -12.46 37.53 8.60
N LEU A 186 -13.45 38.44 8.52
CA LEU A 186 -13.22 39.88 8.69
C LEU A 186 -12.81 40.26 10.12
N GLU A 187 -13.12 39.42 11.10
CA GLU A 187 -12.73 39.60 12.50
C GLU A 187 -11.35 39.00 12.79
N ASN A 188 -10.76 38.28 11.83
CA ASN A 188 -9.48 37.63 11.98
C ASN A 188 -8.32 38.60 11.64
N PRO A 189 -7.40 38.89 12.59
CA PRO A 189 -6.31 39.85 12.38
C PRO A 189 -5.42 39.55 11.17
N HIS A 190 -5.27 38.28 10.76
CA HIS A 190 -4.45 37.90 9.60
C HIS A 190 -4.97 38.44 8.25
N PHE A 191 -6.22 38.91 8.22
CA PHE A 191 -6.89 39.43 7.02
C PHE A 191 -7.12 40.94 7.10
N GLN A 192 -6.59 41.61 8.12
CA GLN A 192 -6.69 43.07 8.24
C GLN A 192 -6.09 43.75 7.00
N GLY A 193 -6.89 44.60 6.35
CA GLY A 193 -6.47 45.34 5.15
C GLY A 193 -6.50 44.54 3.84
N VAL A 194 -6.88 43.25 3.86
CA VAL A 194 -7.03 42.46 2.63
C VAL A 194 -8.31 42.90 1.89
N PRO A 195 -8.22 43.35 0.63
CA PRO A 195 -9.39 43.75 -0.14
C PRO A 195 -10.14 42.52 -0.69
N PHE A 196 -11.44 42.43 -0.42
CA PHE A 196 -12.33 41.41 -0.97
C PHE A 196 -13.27 42.06 -2.01
N PRO A 197 -13.18 41.70 -3.30
CA PRO A 197 -13.81 42.47 -4.38
C PRO A 197 -15.28 42.12 -4.67
N SER A 198 -15.91 41.17 -3.97
CA SER A 198 -17.27 40.74 -4.30
C SER A 198 -17.98 40.01 -3.16
N GLU A 199 -19.31 39.94 -3.22
CA GLU A 199 -20.15 39.05 -2.40
C GLU A 199 -19.90 37.55 -2.65
N LYS A 200 -19.18 37.20 -3.74
CA LYS A 200 -18.87 35.83 -4.12
C LYS A 200 -17.68 35.23 -3.36
N VAL A 201 -17.10 35.96 -2.41
CA VAL A 201 -16.03 35.45 -1.54
C VAL A 201 -16.66 34.88 -0.28
N VAL A 202 -16.29 33.65 0.06
CA VAL A 202 -16.71 33.03 1.32
C VAL A 202 -15.89 33.60 2.47
N LEU A 203 -16.53 34.47 3.25
CA LEU A 203 -15.93 35.19 4.38
C LEU A 203 -16.35 34.62 5.75
N ARG A 204 -17.04 33.48 5.78
CA ARG A 204 -17.44 32.78 6.99
C ARG A 204 -16.89 31.37 7.02
N GLY A 205 -16.50 30.91 8.20
CA GLY A 205 -15.92 29.60 8.41
C GLY A 205 -14.41 29.56 8.14
N CYS A 206 -13.89 28.41 7.70
CA CYS A 206 -12.45 28.28 7.45
C CYS A 206 -12.03 29.13 6.25
N SER A 207 -10.94 29.90 6.35
CA SER A 207 -10.53 30.89 5.35
C SER A 207 -10.09 30.31 4.00
N PHE A 208 -9.87 28.99 3.94
CA PHE A 208 -9.51 28.24 2.73
C PHE A 208 -10.69 27.47 2.10
N CYS A 209 -11.90 27.57 2.66
CA CYS A 209 -13.01 26.70 2.30
C CYS A 209 -14.16 27.49 1.66
N ALA A 210 -14.73 26.93 0.59
CA ALA A 210 -15.87 27.51 -0.12
C ALA A 210 -17.25 27.15 0.46
N THR A 211 -17.30 26.36 1.55
CA THR A 211 -18.55 25.84 2.11
C THR A 211 -18.84 26.31 3.54
N GLY A 212 -18.10 27.30 4.03
CA GLY A 212 -18.25 27.82 5.40
C GLY A 212 -19.46 28.75 5.57
N GLY A 213 -19.97 28.82 6.80
CA GLY A 213 -21.09 29.69 7.17
C GLY A 213 -22.47 29.28 6.63
N ILE A 214 -22.60 28.08 6.07
CA ILE A 214 -23.88 27.58 5.54
C ILE A 214 -24.74 27.10 6.73
N PRO A 215 -25.94 27.66 6.95
CA PRO A 215 -26.79 27.27 8.08
C PRO A 215 -27.15 25.78 8.04
N ARG A 216 -27.22 25.15 9.22
CA ARG A 216 -27.71 23.77 9.32
C ARG A 216 -29.20 23.72 9.02
N ARG A 217 -29.61 22.70 8.28
CA ARG A 217 -31.03 22.33 8.19
C ARG A 217 -31.52 21.76 9.53
N PRO A 218 -32.82 21.84 9.83
CA PRO A 218 -33.38 21.21 11.03
C PRO A 218 -33.09 19.71 11.07
N SER A 219 -32.61 19.20 12.21
CA SER A 219 -32.15 17.81 12.33
C SER A 219 -33.21 16.77 11.95
N GLY A 220 -34.50 17.06 12.20
CA GLY A 220 -35.60 16.16 11.83
C GLY A 220 -35.79 16.03 10.32
N GLU A 221 -35.65 17.13 9.58
CA GLU A 221 -35.70 17.10 8.11
C GLU A 221 -34.50 16.38 7.51
N VAL A 222 -33.30 16.65 8.07
CA VAL A 222 -32.07 15.97 7.64
C VAL A 222 -32.18 14.47 7.89
N LEU A 223 -32.62 14.08 9.08
CA LEU A 223 -32.85 12.67 9.42
C LEU A 223 -33.82 12.01 8.43
N ALA A 224 -35.00 12.59 8.20
CA ALA A 224 -35.98 12.03 7.26
C ALA A 224 -35.37 11.86 5.86
N SER A 225 -34.59 12.85 5.40
CA SER A 225 -33.93 12.80 4.09
C SER A 225 -32.84 11.75 4.01
N VAL A 226 -31.95 11.62 5.00
CA VAL A 226 -30.87 10.61 4.97
C VAL A 226 -31.41 9.19 5.10
N LEU A 227 -32.49 8.99 5.85
CA LEU A 227 -33.15 7.68 5.94
C LEU A 227 -33.84 7.30 4.63
N ALA A 228 -34.51 8.24 3.96
CA ALA A 228 -35.11 7.99 2.66
C ALA A 228 -34.05 7.65 1.59
N GLN A 229 -32.91 8.34 1.59
CA GLN A 229 -31.77 8.03 0.72
C GLN A 229 -31.17 6.65 1.03
N LEU A 230 -31.02 6.32 2.31
CA LEU A 230 -30.53 5.01 2.74
C LEU A 230 -31.46 3.88 2.28
N ASP A 231 -32.76 4.04 2.51
CA ASP A 231 -33.77 3.06 2.09
C ASP A 231 -33.72 2.86 0.56
N ASN A 232 -33.67 3.96 -0.20
CA ASN A 232 -33.54 3.90 -1.65
C ASN A 232 -32.27 3.17 -2.09
N LEU A 233 -31.12 3.47 -1.46
CA LEU A 233 -29.85 2.82 -1.75
C LEU A 233 -29.90 1.32 -1.48
N ILE A 234 -30.47 0.89 -0.35
CA ILE A 234 -30.60 -0.54 -0.01
C ILE A 234 -31.52 -1.24 -1.00
N ASP A 235 -32.61 -0.60 -1.41
CA ASP A 235 -33.61 -1.21 -2.30
C ASP A 235 -33.09 -1.38 -3.74
N HIS A 236 -32.18 -0.50 -4.20
CA HIS A 236 -31.70 -0.49 -5.59
C HIS A 236 -30.25 -0.95 -5.76
N ALA A 237 -29.45 -0.96 -4.69
CA ALA A 237 -28.05 -1.40 -4.66
C ALA A 237 -27.73 -2.17 -3.36
N PRO A 238 -28.42 -3.31 -3.10
CA PRO A 238 -28.26 -4.09 -1.88
C PRO A 238 -26.84 -4.64 -1.66
N GLU A 239 -26.04 -4.72 -2.73
CA GLU A 239 -24.64 -5.14 -2.70
C GLU A 239 -23.68 -4.07 -2.16
N THR A 240 -24.16 -2.85 -1.90
CA THR A 240 -23.33 -1.75 -1.38
C THR A 240 -22.61 -2.18 -0.10
N ALA A 241 -21.28 -2.06 -0.09
CA ALA A 241 -20.45 -2.42 1.05
C ALA A 241 -20.05 -1.20 1.91
N ARG A 242 -20.06 0.01 1.34
CA ARG A 242 -19.58 1.23 1.99
C ARG A 242 -20.47 2.42 1.67
N ILE A 243 -20.80 3.20 2.69
CA ILE A 243 -21.52 4.47 2.59
C ILE A 243 -20.66 5.59 3.13
N GLN A 244 -20.55 6.70 2.43
CA GLN A 244 -20.05 7.95 2.96
C GLN A 244 -21.21 8.88 3.29
N LEU A 245 -21.25 9.36 4.53
CA LEU A 245 -22.13 10.45 4.93
C LEU A 245 -21.46 11.78 4.53
N ASN A 246 -21.98 12.41 3.47
CA ASN A 246 -21.56 13.73 3.03
C ASN A 246 -22.30 14.80 3.86
N ASP A 247 -21.86 14.93 5.11
CA ASP A 247 -22.29 15.93 6.09
C ASP A 247 -21.09 16.19 7.00
N GLN A 248 -20.75 17.46 7.22
CA GLN A 248 -19.62 17.85 8.07
C GLN A 248 -19.92 17.62 9.57
N ASN A 249 -21.16 17.36 9.95
CA ASN A 249 -21.59 17.06 11.32
C ASN A 249 -22.74 16.03 11.36
N PRO A 250 -22.47 14.74 11.09
CA PRO A 250 -23.52 13.72 11.03
C PRO A 250 -24.04 13.30 12.41
N PHE A 251 -23.38 13.69 13.51
CA PHE A 251 -23.70 13.26 14.86
C PHE A 251 -25.17 13.42 15.29
N PRO A 252 -25.92 14.49 14.94
CA PRO A 252 -27.30 14.65 15.36
C PRO A 252 -28.25 13.51 14.95
N TYR A 253 -27.92 12.76 13.90
CA TYR A 253 -28.73 11.67 13.38
C TYR A 253 -27.96 10.34 13.22
N LEU A 254 -26.67 10.32 13.56
CA LEU A 254 -25.79 9.18 13.29
C LEU A 254 -26.29 7.88 13.92
N VAL A 255 -26.81 7.93 15.15
CA VAL A 255 -27.29 6.73 15.84
C VAL A 255 -28.50 6.14 15.10
N GLN A 256 -29.50 6.97 14.79
CA GLN A 256 -30.71 6.57 14.09
C GLN A 256 -30.42 6.07 12.67
N PHE A 257 -29.43 6.67 12.00
CA PHE A 257 -28.95 6.20 10.70
C PHE A 257 -28.41 4.76 10.78
N ILE A 258 -27.58 4.47 11.79
CA ILE A 258 -27.02 3.12 11.99
C ILE A 258 -28.09 2.13 12.46
N GLU A 259 -29.08 2.56 13.24
CA GLU A 259 -30.24 1.73 13.60
C GLU A 259 -31.04 1.34 12.36
N ARG A 260 -31.37 2.31 11.49
CA ARG A 260 -32.07 2.05 10.23
C ARG A 260 -31.29 1.14 9.30
N LEU A 261 -29.98 1.32 9.23
CA LEU A 261 -29.07 0.45 8.49
C LEU A 261 -29.18 -0.99 9.01
N GLY A 262 -29.16 -1.17 10.33
CA GLY A 262 -29.28 -2.48 10.99
C GLY A 262 -30.65 -3.15 10.84
N GLU A 263 -31.71 -2.37 10.62
CA GLU A 263 -33.07 -2.88 10.33
C GLU A 263 -33.23 -3.37 8.89
N ARG A 264 -32.49 -2.78 7.95
CA ARG A 264 -32.74 -2.94 6.51
C ARG A 264 -31.66 -3.63 5.71
N ALA A 265 -30.39 -3.42 6.05
CA ALA A 265 -29.28 -3.94 5.28
C ALA A 265 -29.15 -5.46 5.48
N ALA A 266 -29.07 -6.21 4.38
CA ALA A 266 -28.90 -7.66 4.42
C ALA A 266 -27.46 -8.10 4.76
N GLN A 267 -26.49 -7.18 4.69
CA GLN A 267 -25.08 -7.45 4.91
C GLN A 267 -24.40 -6.34 5.73
N PRO A 268 -23.29 -6.63 6.42
CA PRO A 268 -22.43 -5.63 7.05
C PRO A 268 -21.99 -4.53 6.10
N MET A 269 -22.07 -3.28 6.54
CA MET A 269 -21.61 -2.11 5.79
C MET A 269 -20.65 -1.27 6.63
N GLU A 270 -19.74 -0.58 5.95
CA GLU A 270 -18.87 0.43 6.56
C GLU A 270 -19.38 1.84 6.27
N VAL A 271 -19.59 2.63 7.31
CA VAL A 271 -20.07 4.01 7.25
C VAL A 271 -18.91 4.97 7.48
N LEU A 272 -18.53 5.69 6.43
CA LEU A 272 -17.49 6.71 6.43
C LEU A 272 -18.12 8.04 6.82
N ILE A 273 -17.61 8.65 7.88
CA ILE A 273 -18.06 9.95 8.35
C ILE A 273 -16.93 10.97 8.28
N GLU A 274 -17.30 12.21 7.95
CA GLU A 274 -16.41 13.36 7.96
C GLU A 274 -16.85 14.36 9.03
N THR A 275 -15.89 15.02 9.68
CA THR A 275 -16.23 16.01 10.71
C THR A 275 -15.07 16.94 11.09
N ARG A 276 -15.37 17.95 11.90
CA ARG A 276 -14.38 18.80 12.56
C ARG A 276 -13.93 18.19 13.89
N ALA A 277 -12.69 18.50 14.28
CA ALA A 277 -12.09 18.03 15.54
C ALA A 277 -12.93 18.38 16.77
N ASP A 278 -13.37 19.64 16.89
CA ASP A 278 -14.19 20.16 17.97
C ASP A 278 -15.59 19.52 18.03
N TRP A 279 -16.23 19.32 16.88
CA TRP A 279 -17.54 18.67 16.80
C TRP A 279 -17.49 17.19 17.17
N PHE A 280 -16.43 16.49 16.76
CA PHE A 280 -16.17 15.13 17.21
C PHE A 280 -15.98 15.05 18.72
N LEU A 281 -15.12 15.91 19.29
CA LEU A 281 -14.88 15.94 20.72
C LEU A 281 -16.15 16.30 21.52
N GLY A 282 -16.98 17.21 21.01
CA GLY A 282 -18.27 17.55 21.61
C GLY A 282 -19.31 16.43 21.49
N SER A 283 -19.14 15.50 20.54
CA SER A 283 -20.09 14.43 20.23
C SER A 283 -19.61 13.04 20.65
N MET A 284 -18.60 12.95 21.52
CA MET A 284 -18.00 11.67 21.93
C MET A 284 -19.03 10.66 22.45
N ALA A 285 -19.98 11.09 23.27
CA ALA A 285 -21.04 10.22 23.78
C ALA A 285 -21.99 9.71 22.67
N VAL A 286 -22.19 10.50 21.62
CA VAL A 286 -22.95 10.08 20.44
C VAL A 286 -22.15 9.07 19.62
N MET A 287 -20.86 9.34 19.40
CA MET A 287 -19.99 8.43 18.66
C MET A 287 -19.86 7.07 19.34
N GLU A 288 -19.68 7.03 20.66
CA GLU A 288 -19.64 5.76 21.40
C GLU A 288 -20.96 4.98 21.28
N ARG A 289 -22.11 5.66 21.35
CA ARG A 289 -23.41 5.02 21.12
C ARG A 289 -23.55 4.52 19.69
N ALA A 290 -23.10 5.28 18.70
CA ALA A 290 -23.14 4.86 17.30
C ALA A 290 -22.26 3.63 17.05
N LEU A 291 -21.05 3.56 17.64
CA LEU A 291 -20.17 2.39 17.57
C LEU A 291 -20.79 1.17 18.27
N GLN A 292 -21.46 1.36 19.41
CA GLN A 292 -22.19 0.28 20.09
C GLN A 292 -23.35 -0.23 19.24
N THR A 293 -24.13 0.66 18.63
CA THR A 293 -25.20 0.29 17.70
C THR A 293 -24.64 -0.43 16.48
N ALA A 294 -23.58 0.09 15.85
CA ALA A 294 -22.92 -0.55 14.73
C ALA A 294 -22.45 -1.97 15.09
N GLU A 295 -21.84 -2.15 16.27
CA GLU A 295 -21.40 -3.47 16.75
C GLU A 295 -22.57 -4.45 16.92
N ARG A 296 -23.71 -3.99 17.46
CA ARG A 296 -24.93 -4.82 17.61
C ARG A 296 -25.45 -5.35 16.27
N HIS A 297 -25.32 -4.55 15.20
CA HIS A 297 -25.79 -4.91 13.86
C HIS A 297 -24.68 -5.40 12.92
N GLY A 298 -23.45 -5.58 13.42
CA GLY A 298 -22.31 -6.05 12.62
C GLY A 298 -21.76 -5.02 11.62
N HIS A 299 -22.14 -3.74 11.74
CA HIS A 299 -21.65 -2.66 10.90
C HIS A 299 -20.36 -2.04 11.46
N ARG A 300 -19.69 -1.22 10.64
CA ARG A 300 -18.48 -0.49 11.01
C ARG A 300 -18.63 0.99 10.73
N ILE A 301 -17.99 1.83 11.54
CA ILE A 301 -17.92 3.28 11.35
C ILE A 301 -16.45 3.66 11.22
N LEU A 302 -16.11 4.39 10.17
CA LEU A 302 -14.81 5.00 9.96
C LEU A 302 -14.94 6.51 10.16
N LEU A 303 -14.21 7.08 11.12
CA LEU A 303 -13.89 8.52 11.10
C LEU A 303 -12.93 8.74 9.93
N PHE A 304 -13.50 8.95 8.75
CA PHE A 304 -12.80 8.89 7.49
C PHE A 304 -12.03 10.18 7.23
N LEU A 305 -12.68 11.33 7.39
CA LEU A 305 -12.07 12.63 7.16
C LEU A 305 -12.32 13.53 8.38
N VAL A 306 -11.29 13.71 9.21
CA VAL A 306 -11.32 14.67 10.30
C VAL A 306 -10.45 15.86 9.93
N GLY A 307 -11.03 17.06 9.86
CA GLY A 307 -10.32 18.27 9.46
C GLY A 307 -9.45 18.84 10.58
N LEU A 308 -8.24 18.31 10.75
CA LEU A 308 -7.22 18.82 11.69
C LEU A 308 -6.50 20.05 11.11
N GLU A 309 -6.13 19.96 9.84
CA GLU A 309 -5.41 20.94 9.02
C GLU A 309 -3.99 21.27 9.46
N SER A 310 -3.73 21.48 10.75
CA SER A 310 -2.38 21.77 11.25
C SER A 310 -2.21 21.42 12.72
N LEU A 311 -0.97 21.29 13.14
CA LEU A 311 -0.50 21.20 14.52
C LEU A 311 0.36 22.43 14.89
N SER A 312 0.32 23.48 14.07
CA SER A 312 0.79 24.83 14.39
C SER A 312 -0.40 25.74 14.68
N GLN A 313 -0.44 26.37 15.86
CA GLN A 313 -1.54 27.26 16.22
C GLN A 313 -1.61 28.48 15.30
N LYS A 314 -0.44 29.05 14.95
CA LYS A 314 -0.31 30.13 13.96
C LYS A 314 -1.04 29.79 12.65
N GLU A 315 -0.85 28.56 12.17
CA GLU A 315 -1.50 28.10 10.93
C GLU A 315 -3.01 27.87 11.11
N LEU A 316 -3.44 27.31 12.25
CA LEU A 316 -4.87 27.15 12.56
C LEU A 316 -5.61 28.49 12.66
N ASP A 317 -4.95 29.51 13.20
CA ASP A 317 -5.47 30.88 13.31
C ASP A 317 -5.57 31.53 11.93
N LEU A 318 -4.54 31.39 11.08
CA LEU A 318 -4.58 31.81 9.68
C LEU A 318 -5.72 31.13 8.91
N TYR A 319 -5.93 29.83 9.15
CA TYR A 319 -7.01 29.05 8.54
C TYR A 319 -8.40 29.42 9.07
N ASN A 320 -8.48 30.31 10.06
CA ASN A 320 -9.71 30.67 10.73
C ASN A 320 -10.46 29.41 11.18
N LYS A 321 -9.77 28.41 11.72
CA LYS A 321 -10.36 27.08 12.00
C LYS A 321 -11.15 27.08 13.31
N GLY A 322 -10.79 27.96 14.24
CA GLY A 322 -11.43 28.09 15.56
C GLY A 322 -11.21 26.88 16.46
N VAL A 323 -10.13 26.13 16.23
CA VAL A 323 -9.70 24.99 17.06
C VAL A 323 -8.27 25.22 17.54
N THR A 324 -7.93 24.59 18.66
CA THR A 324 -6.56 24.62 19.20
C THR A 324 -5.76 23.38 18.79
N VAL A 325 -4.43 23.49 18.84
CA VAL A 325 -3.55 22.31 18.68
C VAL A 325 -3.89 21.24 19.71
N GLU A 326 -4.16 21.61 20.96
CA GLU A 326 -4.56 20.67 22.02
C GLU A 326 -5.84 19.89 21.65
N GLN A 327 -6.83 20.56 21.05
CA GLN A 327 -8.03 19.88 20.57
C GLN A 327 -7.69 18.89 19.44
N ASN A 328 -6.86 19.29 18.48
CA ASN A 328 -6.43 18.39 17.39
C ASN A 328 -5.66 17.16 17.94
N GLU A 329 -4.76 17.36 18.89
CA GLU A 329 -4.05 16.26 19.55
C GLU A 329 -5.01 15.31 20.27
N ARG A 330 -5.92 15.88 21.07
CA ARG A 330 -6.94 15.11 21.78
C ARG A 330 -7.81 14.32 20.82
N THR A 331 -8.21 14.90 19.69
CA THR A 331 -8.97 14.20 18.66
C THR A 331 -8.25 12.95 18.16
N VAL A 332 -6.95 13.01 17.86
CA VAL A 332 -6.17 11.84 17.42
C VAL A 332 -6.09 10.78 18.52
N LEU A 333 -5.83 11.20 19.76
CA LEU A 333 -5.73 10.30 20.91
C LEU A 333 -7.08 9.60 21.19
N GLU A 334 -8.19 10.33 21.08
CA GLU A 334 -9.55 9.79 21.22
C GLU A 334 -9.89 8.83 20.08
N CYS A 335 -9.52 9.12 18.84
CA CYS A 335 -9.68 8.17 17.73
C CYS A 335 -8.94 6.85 18.02
N ARG A 336 -7.69 6.93 18.51
CA ARG A 336 -6.93 5.74 18.92
C ARG A 336 -7.57 5.02 20.11
N ARG A 337 -8.17 5.76 21.06
CA ARG A 337 -8.91 5.16 22.19
C ARG A 337 -10.14 4.42 21.70
N LEU A 338 -10.95 5.03 20.84
CA LEU A 338 -12.15 4.43 20.25
C LEU A 338 -11.81 3.19 19.43
N ARG A 339 -10.78 3.24 18.58
CA ARG A 339 -10.29 2.08 17.81
C ARG A 339 -9.91 0.91 18.70
N ARG A 340 -9.28 1.17 19.85
CA ARG A 340 -8.93 0.13 20.84
C ARG A 340 -10.14 -0.40 21.60
N ARG A 341 -11.10 0.47 21.93
CA ARG A 341 -12.29 0.14 22.73
C ARG A 341 -13.38 -0.57 21.93
N TYR A 342 -13.51 -0.26 20.64
CA TYR A 342 -14.55 -0.77 19.75
C TYR A 342 -13.94 -1.39 18.49
N PRO A 343 -13.06 -2.40 18.59
CA PRO A 343 -12.31 -2.90 17.43
C PRO A 343 -13.18 -3.58 16.35
N LYS A 344 -14.40 -3.99 16.69
CA LYS A 344 -15.35 -4.62 15.75
C LYS A 344 -16.12 -3.59 14.93
N SER A 345 -16.56 -2.51 15.57
CA SER A 345 -17.38 -1.48 14.93
C SER A 345 -16.64 -0.21 14.58
N TYR A 346 -15.41 -0.01 15.05
CA TYR A 346 -14.51 1.01 14.52
C TYR A 346 -13.73 0.40 13.35
N SER A 347 -13.79 1.04 12.19
CA SER A 347 -13.11 0.57 10.99
C SER A 347 -11.58 0.66 11.10
N ASP A 348 -10.88 -0.35 10.58
CA ASP A 348 -9.42 -0.38 10.43
C ASP A 348 -8.94 0.08 9.04
N THR A 349 -9.87 0.40 8.15
CA THR A 349 -9.59 1.03 6.84
C THR A 349 -8.79 2.31 7.06
N PRO A 350 -7.73 2.57 6.26
CA PRO A 350 -6.94 3.78 6.40
C PRO A 350 -7.79 5.05 6.27
N ALA A 351 -7.77 5.88 7.32
CA ALA A 351 -8.41 7.20 7.32
C ALA A 351 -7.64 8.19 6.43
N ALA A 352 -8.28 9.33 6.17
CA ALA A 352 -7.77 10.43 5.36
C ALA A 352 -7.96 11.77 6.08
N PHE A 353 -7.41 11.90 7.30
CA PHE A 353 -7.53 13.15 8.06
C PHE A 353 -7.00 14.35 7.26
N GLY A 354 -7.77 15.45 7.27
CA GLY A 354 -7.41 16.70 6.61
C GLY A 354 -6.15 17.28 7.25
N PHE A 355 -5.16 17.59 6.41
CA PHE A 355 -3.90 18.17 6.85
C PHE A 355 -3.31 19.06 5.76
N ILE A 356 -2.72 20.17 6.16
CA ILE A 356 -2.08 21.17 5.31
C ILE A 356 -0.73 21.47 5.95
N LEU A 357 0.31 20.75 5.51
CA LEU A 357 1.68 20.99 5.98
C LEU A 357 2.28 22.24 5.35
N TYR A 358 1.93 22.53 4.09
CA TYR A 358 2.46 23.68 3.36
C TYR A 358 1.36 24.63 2.88
N ASN A 359 1.58 25.92 3.07
CA ASN A 359 0.87 27.02 2.44
C ASN A 359 1.88 28.14 2.07
N PRO A 360 1.45 29.24 1.42
CA PRO A 360 2.37 30.31 1.02
C PRO A 360 3.22 30.92 2.16
N TRP A 361 2.74 30.88 3.40
CA TRP A 361 3.32 31.51 4.59
C TRP A 361 4.03 30.54 5.54
N THR A 362 4.04 29.24 5.24
CA THR A 362 4.64 28.24 6.10
C THR A 362 6.14 28.48 6.29
N GLU A 363 6.60 28.47 7.54
CA GLU A 363 8.02 28.55 7.90
C GLU A 363 8.60 27.18 8.24
N LEU A 364 9.94 27.09 8.32
CA LEU A 364 10.61 25.86 8.76
C LEU A 364 10.21 25.44 10.19
N THR A 365 9.98 26.42 11.06
CA THR A 365 9.51 26.21 12.45
C THR A 365 8.12 25.57 12.49
N ASP A 366 7.21 26.01 11.62
CA ASP A 366 5.88 25.42 11.45
C ASP A 366 5.98 23.96 10.98
N ILE A 367 6.90 23.65 10.06
CA ILE A 367 7.14 22.26 9.61
C ILE A 367 7.63 21.41 10.79
N THR A 368 8.66 21.86 11.51
CA THR A 368 9.22 21.12 12.65
C THR A 368 8.13 20.82 13.70
N LEU A 369 7.35 21.83 14.07
CA LEU A 369 6.25 21.67 15.05
C LEU A 369 5.22 20.64 14.59
N ASN A 370 4.83 20.69 13.30
CA ASN A 370 3.92 19.73 12.72
C ASN A 370 4.46 18.30 12.73
N LEU A 371 5.71 18.08 12.31
CA LEU A 371 6.31 16.75 12.25
C LEU A 371 6.50 16.14 13.64
N ASP A 372 7.01 16.93 14.60
CA ASP A 372 7.27 16.44 15.95
C ASP A 372 5.98 16.13 16.70
N THR A 373 4.96 16.97 16.56
CA THR A 373 3.65 16.71 17.15
C THR A 373 2.96 15.52 16.49
N ALA A 374 3.00 15.42 15.15
CA ALA A 374 2.41 14.31 14.40
C ALA A 374 3.02 12.96 14.80
N GLU A 375 4.34 12.90 14.98
CA GLU A 375 5.02 11.70 15.46
C GLU A 375 4.61 11.37 16.91
N ARG A 376 4.67 12.35 17.82
CA ARG A 376 4.31 12.17 19.24
C ARG A 376 2.90 11.64 19.43
N ILE A 377 1.92 12.18 18.71
CA ILE A 377 0.52 11.74 18.82
C ILE A 377 0.21 10.55 17.92
N GLY A 378 1.15 10.08 17.09
CA GLY A 378 0.98 8.99 16.13
C GLY A 378 -0.07 9.29 15.05
N LEU A 379 -0.11 10.53 14.54
CA LEU A 379 -1.04 10.97 13.49
C LEU A 379 -0.92 10.15 12.20
N LEU A 380 0.26 9.59 11.92
CA LEU A 380 0.50 8.77 10.73
C LEU A 380 -0.36 7.49 10.68
N GLU A 381 -0.97 7.08 11.80
CA GLU A 381 -1.99 6.02 11.82
C GLU A 381 -3.27 6.40 11.07
N PHE A 382 -3.57 7.70 10.95
CA PHE A 382 -4.80 8.25 10.38
C PHE A 382 -4.57 9.12 9.14
N ARG A 383 -3.30 9.44 8.84
CA ARG A 383 -2.92 10.29 7.71
C ARG A 383 -1.62 9.79 7.06
N GLY A 384 -1.73 9.27 5.84
CA GLY A 384 -0.55 9.02 4.99
C GLY A 384 -0.20 10.22 4.11
N GLN A 385 1.05 10.30 3.64
CA GLN A 385 1.57 11.37 2.77
C GLN A 385 1.53 12.76 3.43
N LEU A 386 1.87 12.82 4.72
CA LEU A 386 1.84 14.06 5.49
C LEU A 386 2.76 15.12 4.86
N THR A 387 3.94 14.70 4.41
CA THR A 387 4.99 15.59 3.88
C THR A 387 4.74 16.08 2.45
N ARG A 388 3.58 15.75 1.87
CA ARG A 388 3.12 16.29 0.58
C ARG A 388 1.78 17.01 0.69
N ALA A 389 1.25 17.15 1.90
CA ALA A 389 -0.04 17.78 2.16
C ALA A 389 0.10 19.31 2.09
N LYS A 390 -0.68 19.98 1.23
CA LYS A 390 -0.53 21.41 0.97
C LYS A 390 -1.85 22.12 0.65
N LEU A 391 -1.87 23.43 0.84
CA LEU A 391 -3.03 24.29 0.67
C LEU A 391 -3.42 24.37 -0.81
N ARG A 392 -4.72 24.23 -1.08
CA ARG A 392 -5.30 24.55 -2.39
C ARG A 392 -5.94 25.92 -2.31
N LEU A 393 -5.64 26.79 -3.27
CA LEU A 393 -6.23 28.11 -3.35
C LEU A 393 -7.29 28.14 -4.45
N TYR A 394 -8.49 28.57 -4.06
CA TYR A 394 -9.62 28.75 -4.98
C TYR A 394 -10.04 30.24 -4.99
N PRO A 395 -10.39 30.82 -6.16
CA PRO A 395 -10.68 32.25 -6.29
C PRO A 395 -11.88 32.80 -5.49
N ASP A 396 -12.65 31.94 -4.84
CA ASP A 396 -13.78 32.25 -3.96
C ASP A 396 -13.42 32.18 -2.46
N THR A 397 -12.19 31.84 -2.11
CA THR A 397 -11.73 31.72 -0.72
C THR A 397 -10.99 32.97 -0.23
N ALA A 398 -11.07 33.25 1.07
CA ALA A 398 -10.38 34.40 1.64
C ALA A 398 -8.84 34.30 1.55
N LEU A 399 -8.28 33.09 1.72
CA LEU A 399 -6.82 32.89 1.58
C LEU A 399 -6.31 33.17 0.18
N PHE A 400 -7.10 32.93 -0.86
CA PHE A 400 -6.73 33.32 -2.22
C PHE A 400 -6.52 34.84 -2.31
N TYR A 401 -7.43 35.64 -1.75
CA TYR A 401 -7.31 37.10 -1.77
C TYR A 401 -6.17 37.61 -0.89
N LYS A 402 -5.89 36.96 0.23
CA LYS A 402 -4.68 37.26 1.02
C LYS A 402 -3.41 37.00 0.21
N ALA A 403 -3.29 35.82 -0.43
CA ALA A 403 -2.16 35.50 -1.29
C ALA A 403 -2.04 36.44 -2.49
N LYS A 404 -3.17 36.87 -3.07
CA LYS A 404 -3.21 37.88 -4.14
C LYS A 404 -2.71 39.23 -3.67
N HIS A 405 -3.21 39.71 -2.53
CA HIS A 405 -2.85 40.99 -1.93
C HIS A 405 -1.34 41.08 -1.65
N GLU A 406 -0.74 39.97 -1.22
CA GLU A 406 0.68 39.91 -0.87
C GLU A 406 1.59 39.47 -2.05
N GLY A 407 1.04 39.31 -3.25
CA GLY A 407 1.82 38.96 -4.44
C GLY A 407 2.43 37.55 -4.40
N LEU A 408 1.73 36.59 -3.77
CA LEU A 408 2.16 35.20 -3.61
C LEU A 408 1.52 34.22 -4.60
N LEU A 409 0.56 34.68 -5.41
CA LEU A 409 0.07 33.91 -6.56
C LEU A 409 1.16 33.79 -7.64
N ALA A 410 1.12 32.71 -8.40
CA ALA A 410 2.06 32.42 -9.47
C ALA A 410 1.34 31.88 -10.70
N ASP A 411 1.94 32.03 -11.88
CA ASP A 411 1.40 31.47 -13.13
C ASP A 411 1.50 29.94 -13.17
N ARG A 412 2.47 29.37 -12.43
CA ARG A 412 2.71 27.93 -12.29
C ARG A 412 3.31 27.60 -10.94
N PHE A 413 3.14 26.36 -10.49
CA PHE A 413 3.81 25.90 -9.28
C PHE A 413 5.33 25.85 -9.48
N PRO A 414 6.13 26.15 -8.43
CA PRO A 414 7.59 26.04 -8.51
C PRO A 414 8.05 24.58 -8.68
N TYR A 415 7.24 23.62 -8.22
CA TYR A 415 7.49 22.19 -8.33
C TYR A 415 6.25 21.46 -8.84
N GLU A 416 6.41 20.57 -9.83
CA GLU A 416 5.29 19.81 -10.40
C GLU A 416 4.55 18.98 -9.34
N ALA A 417 5.26 18.49 -8.31
CA ALA A 417 4.67 17.74 -7.21
C ALA A 417 3.70 18.53 -6.33
N MET A 418 3.70 19.88 -6.44
CA MET A 418 2.72 20.74 -5.76
C MET A 418 1.37 20.75 -6.48
N ASP A 419 1.26 20.29 -7.72
CA ASP A 419 -0.03 20.25 -8.42
C ASP A 419 -0.91 19.12 -7.87
N SER A 420 -1.65 19.43 -6.79
CA SER A 420 -2.49 18.46 -6.09
C SER A 420 -3.77 18.17 -6.87
N ALA A 421 -4.27 19.14 -7.63
CA ALA A 421 -5.36 18.93 -8.57
C ALA A 421 -5.01 17.81 -9.54
N ARG A 422 -3.85 17.89 -10.21
CA ARG A 422 -3.41 16.86 -11.15
C ARG A 422 -3.06 15.54 -10.50
N ARG A 423 -2.54 15.56 -9.28
CA ARG A 423 -2.19 14.34 -8.55
C ARG A 423 -3.39 13.56 -8.05
N TYR A 424 -4.40 14.25 -7.53
CA TYR A 424 -5.52 13.61 -6.85
C TYR A 424 -6.85 13.67 -7.61
N GLY A 425 -6.88 14.37 -8.75
CA GLY A 425 -8.07 14.55 -9.56
C GLY A 425 -9.02 15.63 -9.03
N TYR A 426 -8.52 16.55 -8.20
CA TYR A 426 -9.34 17.66 -7.71
C TYR A 426 -9.58 18.71 -8.80
N GLU A 427 -10.54 19.60 -8.55
CA GLU A 427 -10.70 20.81 -9.35
C GLU A 427 -9.39 21.61 -9.38
N ALA A 428 -9.11 22.17 -10.56
CA ALA A 428 -7.93 22.98 -10.83
C ALA A 428 -7.78 24.08 -9.77
N GLU A 429 -6.57 24.20 -9.25
CA GLU A 429 -6.25 25.14 -8.17
C GLU A 429 -5.33 26.25 -8.68
N VAL A 430 -5.35 27.39 -8.00
CA VAL A 430 -4.49 28.52 -8.38
C VAL A 430 -3.07 28.28 -7.87
N PRO A 431 -2.05 28.31 -8.75
CA PRO A 431 -0.67 28.17 -8.32
C PRO A 431 -0.20 29.32 -7.43
N TRP A 432 0.70 29.00 -6.50
CA TRP A 432 1.27 29.95 -5.57
C TRP A 432 2.73 29.60 -5.27
N ARG A 433 3.46 30.56 -4.70
CA ARG A 433 4.86 30.41 -4.28
C ARG A 433 5.00 30.62 -2.78
N PHE A 434 6.02 30.00 -2.20
CA PHE A 434 6.38 30.26 -0.81
C PHE A 434 6.90 31.69 -0.65
N GLN A 435 6.47 32.38 0.40
CA GLN A 435 7.04 33.64 0.84
C GLN A 435 8.47 33.45 1.37
N HIS A 436 8.71 32.32 2.06
CA HIS A 436 9.98 32.00 2.67
C HIS A 436 10.84 31.11 1.78
N ALA A 437 11.99 31.62 1.33
CA ALA A 437 12.93 30.89 0.47
C ALA A 437 13.43 29.58 1.12
N ALA A 438 13.61 29.55 2.44
CA ALA A 438 14.03 28.34 3.13
C ALA A 438 12.98 27.21 3.02
N THR A 439 11.69 27.54 3.16
CA THR A 439 10.59 26.59 2.98
C THR A 439 10.49 26.11 1.53
N ASP A 440 10.64 27.02 0.57
CA ASP A 440 10.73 26.65 -0.85
C ASP A 440 11.82 25.60 -1.10
N ARG A 441 13.02 25.82 -0.54
CA ARG A 441 14.11 24.85 -0.65
C ARG A 441 13.82 23.55 0.08
N ALA A 442 13.22 23.59 1.26
CA ALA A 442 12.86 22.39 1.99
C ALA A 442 11.92 21.50 1.17
N TYR A 443 10.89 22.10 0.56
CA TYR A 443 9.97 21.38 -0.32
C TYR A 443 10.69 20.82 -1.55
N GLY A 444 11.47 21.64 -2.26
CA GLY A 444 12.18 21.23 -3.46
C GLY A 444 13.17 20.09 -3.22
N ILE A 445 13.94 20.16 -2.12
CA ILE A 445 14.86 19.10 -1.73
C ILE A 445 14.09 17.82 -1.40
N HIS A 446 12.99 17.95 -0.63
CA HIS A 446 12.16 16.81 -0.27
C HIS A 446 11.57 16.14 -1.51
N ASP A 447 11.03 16.88 -2.47
CA ASP A 447 10.52 16.33 -3.74
C ASP A 447 11.64 15.64 -4.54
N ALA A 448 12.80 16.28 -4.67
CA ALA A 448 13.95 15.70 -5.38
C ALA A 448 14.41 14.38 -4.74
N MET A 449 14.47 14.31 -3.41
CA MET A 449 14.85 13.08 -2.69
C MET A 449 13.73 12.03 -2.76
N PHE A 450 12.46 12.42 -2.64
CA PHE A 450 11.31 11.53 -2.71
C PHE A 450 11.24 10.80 -4.06
N ARG A 451 11.55 11.47 -5.17
CA ARG A 451 11.61 10.83 -6.51
C ARG A 451 12.67 9.72 -6.60
N VAL A 452 13.72 9.78 -5.78
CA VAL A 452 14.82 8.80 -5.77
C VAL A 452 14.57 7.68 -4.76
N VAL A 453 14.05 8.01 -3.57
CA VAL A 453 13.94 7.07 -2.43
C VAL A 453 12.55 6.44 -2.34
N GLY A 454 11.53 7.06 -2.93
CA GLY A 454 10.14 6.64 -2.81
C GLY A 454 9.50 7.07 -1.49
N ARG A 455 8.45 6.34 -1.06
CA ARG A 455 7.57 6.70 0.07
C ARG A 455 8.14 6.38 1.47
N HIS A 456 9.38 5.89 1.56
CA HIS A 456 9.95 5.38 2.81
C HIS A 456 10.44 6.54 3.71
N ASP A 457 10.03 6.52 4.99
CA ASP A 457 10.48 7.47 6.03
C ASP A 457 10.34 8.97 5.67
N GLU A 458 9.30 9.35 4.92
CA GLU A 458 9.09 10.70 4.40
C GLU A 458 9.19 11.82 5.48
N VAL A 459 8.66 11.56 6.68
CA VAL A 459 8.69 12.49 7.83
C VAL A 459 10.12 12.69 8.35
N ARG A 460 10.88 11.60 8.50
CA ARG A 460 12.27 11.65 8.98
C ARG A 460 13.16 12.34 7.96
N MET A 461 12.95 12.06 6.68
CA MET A 461 13.65 12.74 5.59
C MET A 461 13.41 14.24 5.62
N LEU A 462 12.14 14.68 5.69
CA LEU A 462 11.81 16.10 5.76
C LEU A 462 12.42 16.78 6.99
N ARG A 463 12.38 16.14 8.16
CA ARG A 463 12.99 16.66 9.39
C ARG A 463 14.49 16.93 9.22
N GLU A 464 15.22 16.03 8.57
CA GLU A 464 16.65 16.23 8.35
C GLU A 464 16.95 17.33 7.32
N ILE A 465 16.10 17.48 6.31
CA ILE A 465 16.17 18.59 5.35
C ILE A 465 15.99 19.93 6.08
N VAL A 466 14.97 20.04 6.93
CA VAL A 466 14.71 21.25 7.73
C VAL A 466 15.92 21.57 8.61
N ARG A 467 16.41 20.60 9.39
CA ARG A 467 17.61 20.77 10.24
C ARG A 467 18.85 21.15 9.46
N PHE A 468 18.99 20.69 8.21
CA PHE A 468 20.11 21.06 7.36
C PHE A 468 20.03 22.53 6.96
N LEU A 469 18.85 23.01 6.55
CA LEU A 469 18.64 24.39 6.14
C LEU A 469 18.76 25.37 7.32
N GLU A 470 18.28 24.98 8.51
CA GLU A 470 18.45 25.76 9.74
C GLU A 470 19.93 25.94 10.11
N ARG A 471 20.76 24.92 9.89
CA ARG A 471 22.22 24.97 10.13
C ARG A 471 22.98 25.74 9.05
N HIS A 472 22.39 25.94 7.88
CA HIS A 472 23.04 26.57 6.73
C HIS A 472 22.16 27.63 6.07
N PRO A 473 21.71 28.67 6.81
CA PRO A 473 20.75 29.65 6.29
C PRO A 473 21.28 30.43 5.08
N GLY A 474 22.60 30.61 4.96
CA GLY A 474 23.23 31.28 3.82
C GLY A 474 23.15 30.52 2.49
N ARG A 475 22.69 29.25 2.49
CA ARG A 475 22.65 28.38 1.31
C ARG A 475 21.29 28.35 0.61
N VAL A 476 20.27 29.06 1.11
CA VAL A 476 18.91 29.01 0.55
C VAL A 476 18.80 29.50 -0.90
N THR A 477 19.78 30.27 -1.38
CA THR A 477 19.83 30.74 -2.77
C THR A 477 20.41 29.71 -3.74
N GLU A 478 21.04 28.64 -3.25
CA GLU A 478 21.65 27.62 -4.10
C GLU A 478 20.60 26.77 -4.85
N PRO A 479 20.99 26.12 -5.96
CA PRO A 479 20.09 25.21 -6.68
C PRO A 479 19.65 24.02 -5.82
N VAL A 480 18.37 23.65 -5.89
CA VAL A 480 17.78 22.51 -5.17
C VAL A 480 18.58 21.21 -5.39
N SER A 481 19.08 20.96 -6.60
CA SER A 481 19.88 19.77 -6.93
C SER A 481 21.25 19.74 -6.25
N VAL A 482 21.82 20.90 -5.92
CA VAL A 482 23.06 20.99 -5.13
C VAL A 482 22.74 20.72 -3.68
N LEU A 483 21.73 21.40 -3.13
CA LEU A 483 21.31 21.23 -1.74
C LEU A 483 20.88 19.80 -1.44
N ALA A 484 20.11 19.15 -2.33
CA ALA A 484 19.68 17.77 -2.15
C ALA A 484 20.86 16.79 -2.09
N ARG A 485 21.88 16.96 -2.95
CA ARG A 485 23.10 16.13 -2.89
C ARG A 485 23.85 16.34 -1.57
N ASP A 486 23.91 17.57 -1.08
CA ASP A 486 24.61 17.87 0.16
C ASP A 486 23.84 17.43 1.40
N VAL A 487 22.51 17.48 1.39
CA VAL A 487 21.69 16.85 2.44
C VAL A 487 21.98 15.35 2.48
N VAL A 488 21.94 14.66 1.33
CA VAL A 488 22.27 13.23 1.24
C VAL A 488 23.68 12.94 1.76
N ARG A 489 24.68 13.75 1.39
CA ARG A 489 26.06 13.63 1.91
C ARG A 489 26.13 13.85 3.42
N SER A 490 25.42 14.85 3.95
CA SER A 490 25.40 15.17 5.38
C SER A 490 24.71 14.09 6.24
N LEU A 491 23.78 13.35 5.63
CA LEU A 491 23.12 12.22 6.25
C LEU A 491 24.05 10.99 6.31
N GLY A 492 24.93 10.82 5.32
CA GLY A 492 25.87 9.71 5.25
C GLY A 492 25.16 8.36 5.30
N SER A 493 25.57 7.47 6.20
CA SER A 493 24.94 6.16 6.41
C SER A 493 23.48 6.25 6.90
N ARG A 494 23.05 7.35 7.53
CA ARG A 494 21.66 7.55 7.97
C ARG A 494 20.70 7.66 6.78
N PHE A 495 21.17 8.11 5.62
CA PHE A 495 20.36 8.12 4.41
C PHE A 495 20.03 6.70 3.92
N GLN A 496 20.97 5.75 4.08
CA GLN A 496 20.69 4.35 3.77
C GLN A 496 19.68 3.74 4.76
N GLN A 497 19.71 4.14 6.03
CA GLN A 497 18.69 3.70 7.00
C GLN A 497 17.29 4.19 6.60
N ILE A 498 17.13 5.47 6.24
CA ILE A 498 15.87 6.05 5.74
C ILE A 498 15.37 5.30 4.49
N ARG A 499 16.29 4.86 3.62
CA ARG A 499 15.97 4.06 2.43
C ARG A 499 15.55 2.61 2.74
N HIS A 500 15.95 2.07 3.89
CA HIS A 500 15.78 0.65 4.25
C HIS A 500 14.81 0.38 5.42
N SER A 501 14.28 1.40 6.09
CA SER A 501 13.24 1.24 7.11
C SER A 501 11.95 0.69 6.48
N SER A 502 11.58 -0.54 6.85
CA SER A 502 10.23 -1.05 6.60
C SER A 502 9.21 -0.30 7.46
N PRO A 503 8.00 0.00 6.97
CA PRO A 503 6.99 0.67 7.77
C PRO A 503 6.49 -0.29 8.87
N GLY A 504 7.06 -0.22 10.09
CA GLY A 504 6.57 -1.09 11.17
C GLY A 504 7.32 -1.17 12.50
N GLU A 505 8.54 -0.64 12.66
CA GLU A 505 9.22 -0.76 13.96
C GLU A 505 8.80 0.36 14.93
N ARG A 506 7.89 0.04 15.87
CA ARG A 506 7.56 0.89 17.04
C ARG A 506 8.52 0.58 18.21
N PRO A 507 8.77 1.55 19.13
CA PRO A 507 9.57 1.32 20.32
C PRO A 507 8.93 0.29 21.27
N ALA A 508 9.74 -0.60 21.82
CA ALA A 508 9.33 -1.68 22.73
C ALA A 508 8.75 -1.12 24.04
N GLY A 509 7.52 -1.52 24.41
CA GLY A 509 6.97 -1.21 25.74
C GLY A 509 5.45 -1.13 25.93
N GLN A 510 4.59 -1.45 24.96
CA GLN A 510 3.13 -1.45 25.18
C GLN A 510 2.51 -2.86 25.07
N PRO A 511 1.59 -3.25 25.99
CA PRO A 511 0.96 -4.58 25.96
C PRO A 511 -0.03 -4.69 24.79
N ARG A 512 -0.01 -5.83 24.10
CA ARG A 512 -1.00 -6.19 23.08
C ARG A 512 -2.38 -6.39 23.74
N PRO A 513 -3.47 -5.74 23.28
CA PRO A 513 -4.82 -6.11 23.73
C PRO A 513 -5.23 -7.39 23.00
N ASN A 514 -5.61 -8.40 23.79
CA ASN A 514 -6.14 -9.68 23.33
C ASN A 514 -7.37 -9.49 22.44
N ALA A 515 -7.32 -10.03 21.22
CA ALA A 515 -8.43 -10.11 20.30
C ALA A 515 -8.78 -11.58 20.07
N ASN A 516 -9.84 -12.05 20.73
CA ASN A 516 -10.59 -13.23 20.32
C ASN A 516 -12.06 -12.99 20.63
N ALA A 517 -12.88 -12.79 19.58
CA ALA A 517 -14.20 -13.39 19.40
C ALA A 517 -14.95 -12.71 18.24
N ASN A 518 -15.29 -13.52 17.24
CA ASN A 518 -16.37 -13.40 16.26
C ASN A 518 -16.06 -12.72 14.91
N ALA A 519 -15.62 -13.58 14.01
CA ALA A 519 -16.16 -13.81 12.65
C ALA A 519 -16.25 -12.59 11.72
N ASN A 520 -15.15 -12.35 11.00
CA ASN A 520 -15.07 -11.56 9.77
C ASN A 520 -14.34 -12.39 8.71
N PRO A 521 -14.58 -12.18 7.40
CA PRO A 521 -13.96 -12.97 6.34
C PRO A 521 -12.44 -12.85 6.47
N SER A 522 -11.75 -13.98 6.46
CA SER A 522 -10.33 -14.10 6.75
C SER A 522 -9.54 -12.94 6.15
N PRO A 523 -8.89 -12.08 6.97
CA PRO A 523 -7.95 -11.09 6.42
C PRO A 523 -6.97 -11.89 5.57
N ARG A 524 -6.73 -11.45 4.33
CA ARG A 524 -5.84 -12.17 3.41
C ARG A 524 -4.48 -12.32 4.09
N LEU A 525 -4.25 -13.50 4.67
CA LEU A 525 -3.06 -13.82 5.44
C LEU A 525 -1.93 -13.93 4.42
N GLY A 526 -1.05 -12.93 4.40
CA GLY A 526 0.30 -13.14 3.90
C GLY A 526 0.95 -14.34 4.62
N PRO A 527 2.15 -14.76 4.20
CA PRO A 527 2.82 -15.85 4.91
C PRO A 527 2.98 -15.41 6.36
N PRO A 528 2.97 -16.34 7.33
CA PRO A 528 3.33 -15.99 8.68
C PRO A 528 4.58 -15.11 8.64
N ALA A 529 4.51 -13.93 9.27
CA ALA A 529 5.64 -13.03 9.29
C ALA A 529 6.86 -13.78 9.82
N ALA A 530 8.06 -13.41 9.40
CA ALA A 530 9.25 -14.18 9.75
C ALA A 530 9.43 -14.31 11.27
N ASP A 531 8.94 -13.34 12.05
CA ASP A 531 8.88 -13.31 13.52
C ASP A 531 7.66 -13.96 14.17
N ASP A 532 6.62 -14.33 13.41
CA ASP A 532 5.40 -14.92 14.01
C ASP A 532 5.62 -16.41 14.32
N ARG A 533 6.40 -16.65 15.40
CA ARG A 533 6.73 -17.98 15.90
C ARG A 533 5.50 -18.84 16.17
N ASP A 534 4.43 -18.22 16.69
CA ASP A 534 3.22 -18.96 17.02
C ASP A 534 2.47 -19.36 15.76
N ALA A 535 2.44 -18.51 14.73
CA ALA A 535 1.87 -18.88 13.45
C ALA A 535 2.67 -20.01 12.77
N TRP A 536 4.00 -19.94 12.75
CA TRP A 536 4.82 -21.04 12.22
C TRP A 536 4.67 -22.34 13.01
N ARG A 537 4.51 -22.25 14.35
CA ARG A 537 4.20 -23.41 15.19
C ARG A 537 2.85 -24.02 14.81
N ARG A 538 1.80 -23.20 14.64
CA ARG A 538 0.48 -23.68 14.19
C ARG A 538 0.55 -24.33 12.81
N VAL A 539 1.39 -23.82 11.91
CA VAL A 539 1.63 -24.44 10.60
C VAL A 539 2.25 -25.83 10.76
N ALA A 540 3.25 -25.99 11.62
CA ALA A 540 3.89 -27.27 11.89
C ALA A 540 2.93 -28.27 12.57
N GLU A 541 2.19 -27.83 13.58
CA GLU A 541 1.19 -28.64 14.28
C GLU A 541 0.06 -29.10 13.34
N SER A 542 -0.45 -28.20 12.50
CA SER A 542 -1.48 -28.53 11.50
C SER A 542 -0.96 -29.54 10.48
N ALA A 543 0.32 -29.43 10.09
CA ALA A 543 0.94 -30.37 9.17
C ALA A 543 1.03 -31.77 9.78
N ARG A 544 1.43 -31.90 11.06
CA ARG A 544 1.49 -33.18 11.77
C ARG A 544 0.11 -33.79 12.05
N ALA A 545 -0.89 -32.94 12.28
CA ALA A 545 -2.26 -33.37 12.52
C ALA A 545 -2.97 -33.85 11.23
N ALA A 546 -2.45 -33.51 10.05
CA ALA A 546 -3.03 -33.91 8.79
C ALA A 546 -2.76 -35.40 8.52
N THR A 547 -3.81 -36.21 8.51
CA THR A 547 -3.74 -37.66 8.29
C THR A 547 -4.22 -38.08 6.91
N THR A 548 -4.99 -37.21 6.23
CA THR A 548 -5.50 -37.45 4.87
C THR A 548 -4.89 -36.48 3.86
N PRO A 549 -4.88 -36.82 2.55
CA PRO A 549 -4.43 -35.91 1.49
C PRO A 549 -5.15 -34.55 1.48
N ALA A 550 -6.47 -34.56 1.72
CA ALA A 550 -7.26 -33.33 1.77
C ALA A 550 -6.87 -32.46 2.98
N GLU A 551 -6.62 -33.06 4.14
CA GLU A 551 -6.10 -32.36 5.30
C GLU A 551 -4.68 -31.82 5.05
N ALA A 552 -3.84 -32.55 4.34
CA ALA A 552 -2.48 -32.11 4.02
C ALA A 552 -2.49 -30.84 3.13
N LEU A 553 -3.38 -30.76 2.14
CA LEU A 553 -3.57 -29.53 1.35
C LEU A 553 -4.10 -28.38 2.21
N ARG A 554 -5.07 -28.64 3.09
CA ARG A 554 -5.60 -27.62 4.02
C ARG A 554 -4.53 -27.10 4.98
N ALA A 555 -3.73 -27.99 5.56
CA ALA A 555 -2.61 -27.63 6.42
C ALA A 555 -1.53 -26.84 5.67
N ALA A 556 -1.41 -27.03 4.34
CA ALA A 556 -0.50 -26.29 3.48
C ALA A 556 -1.08 -24.93 3.02
N GLY A 557 -2.29 -24.58 3.47
CA GLY A 557 -2.94 -23.31 3.15
C GLY A 557 -3.77 -23.33 1.85
N PHE A 558 -4.15 -24.51 1.35
CA PHE A 558 -4.98 -24.67 0.16
C PHE A 558 -6.37 -25.22 0.47
N GLU A 559 -7.32 -25.04 -0.44
CA GLU A 559 -8.55 -25.85 -0.44
C GLU A 559 -8.31 -27.15 -1.19
N ALA A 560 -8.75 -28.26 -0.60
CA ALA A 560 -8.71 -29.54 -1.25
C ALA A 560 -9.86 -29.62 -2.29
N PRO A 561 -9.59 -30.05 -3.53
CA PRO A 561 -10.63 -30.32 -4.50
C PRO A 561 -11.59 -31.40 -3.99
N ASP A 562 -12.88 -31.28 -4.28
CA ASP A 562 -13.91 -32.26 -3.87
C ASP A 562 -13.68 -33.65 -4.49
N ASP A 563 -13.01 -33.68 -5.64
CA ASP A 563 -12.68 -34.90 -6.39
C ASP A 563 -11.28 -35.46 -6.05
N LEU A 564 -10.65 -35.01 -4.96
CA LEU A 564 -9.36 -35.54 -4.52
C LEU A 564 -9.55 -36.99 -3.99
N PRO A 565 -8.86 -37.99 -4.54
CA PRO A 565 -8.94 -39.37 -4.04
C PRO A 565 -8.56 -39.47 -2.57
N ALA A 566 -9.18 -40.40 -1.83
CA ALA A 566 -8.87 -40.63 -0.42
C ALA A 566 -7.42 -41.13 -0.21
N ASP A 567 -6.91 -41.93 -1.17
CA ASP A 567 -5.54 -42.44 -1.18
C ASP A 567 -4.92 -42.31 -2.59
N PRO A 568 -4.44 -41.12 -2.98
CA PRO A 568 -3.83 -40.91 -4.27
C PRO A 568 -2.42 -41.50 -4.31
N PRO A 569 -1.93 -41.89 -5.50
CA PRO A 569 -0.58 -42.41 -5.65
C PRO A 569 0.45 -41.35 -5.24
N ALA A 570 1.53 -41.82 -4.60
CA ALA A 570 2.65 -40.95 -4.26
C ALA A 570 3.32 -40.39 -5.52
N LEU A 571 3.89 -39.19 -5.40
CA LEU A 571 4.78 -38.66 -6.42
C LEU A 571 5.97 -39.61 -6.61
N PRO A 572 6.46 -39.79 -7.85
CA PRO A 572 7.67 -40.57 -8.07
C PRO A 572 8.84 -39.91 -7.31
N PRO A 573 9.75 -40.72 -6.74
CA PRO A 573 10.93 -40.19 -6.07
C PRO A 573 11.80 -39.44 -7.08
N ASP A 574 12.46 -38.37 -6.63
CA ASP A 574 13.34 -37.58 -7.46
C ASP A 574 14.52 -38.42 -8.01
N PRO A 575 14.63 -38.60 -9.34
CA PRO A 575 15.72 -39.37 -9.94
C PRO A 575 17.09 -38.67 -9.81
N LEU A 576 17.12 -37.39 -9.43
CA LEU A 576 18.36 -36.61 -9.23
C LEU A 576 18.74 -36.48 -7.75
N ARG A 577 18.04 -37.19 -6.86
CA ARG A 577 18.40 -37.20 -5.45
C ARG A 577 19.76 -37.87 -5.28
N VAL A 578 20.72 -37.07 -4.87
CA VAL A 578 22.06 -37.54 -4.49
C VAL A 578 22.34 -37.12 -3.06
N GLU A 579 23.08 -37.97 -2.34
CA GLU A 579 23.57 -37.62 -1.02
C GLU A 579 24.66 -36.55 -1.18
N VAL A 580 24.36 -35.34 -0.71
CA VAL A 580 25.32 -34.23 -0.74
C VAL A 580 26.12 -34.29 0.55
N PRO A 581 27.46 -34.44 0.50
CA PRO A 581 28.27 -34.39 1.71
C PRO A 581 28.16 -33.01 2.36
N ARG A 582 28.68 -32.86 3.59
CA ARG A 582 28.75 -31.54 4.25
C ARG A 582 29.74 -30.63 3.50
N LEU A 583 29.27 -29.97 2.45
CA LEU A 583 30.10 -29.15 1.55
C LEU A 583 30.81 -27.99 2.26
N GLU A 584 30.31 -27.58 3.42
CA GLU A 584 30.98 -26.62 4.29
C GLU A 584 32.34 -27.13 4.82
N VAL A 585 32.45 -28.43 5.09
CA VAL A 585 33.72 -29.08 5.50
C VAL A 585 34.73 -29.02 4.35
N LEU A 586 34.28 -29.37 3.14
CA LEU A 586 35.10 -29.31 1.93
C LEU A 586 35.58 -27.88 1.64
N ALA A 587 34.70 -26.90 1.78
CA ALA A 587 35.02 -25.49 1.61
C ALA A 587 36.09 -25.01 2.59
N TYR A 588 36.03 -25.46 3.84
CA TYR A 588 37.04 -25.15 4.85
C TYR A 588 38.38 -25.85 4.58
N GLU A 589 38.37 -27.15 4.25
CA GLU A 589 39.58 -27.92 3.93
C GLU A 589 40.45 -27.24 2.86
N HIS A 590 39.79 -26.75 1.82
CA HIS A 590 40.40 -26.09 0.68
C HIS A 590 40.61 -24.58 0.87
N GLY A 591 40.35 -24.04 2.06
CA GLY A 591 40.64 -22.65 2.41
C GLY A 591 39.68 -21.61 1.82
N LEU A 592 38.51 -22.00 1.32
CA LEU A 592 37.46 -21.03 0.94
C LEU A 592 36.82 -20.37 2.16
N LYS A 593 36.84 -21.04 3.32
CA LYS A 593 36.36 -20.51 4.60
C LYS A 593 37.54 -20.33 5.58
N PRO A 594 37.60 -19.19 6.31
CA PRO A 594 38.63 -18.99 7.34
C PRO A 594 38.39 -19.84 8.60
N ALA A 595 37.12 -20.15 8.90
CA ALA A 595 36.72 -21.03 9.97
C ALA A 595 35.53 -21.91 9.54
N LEU A 596 35.44 -23.09 10.16
CA LEU A 596 34.33 -24.04 10.01
C LEU A 596 33.46 -23.96 11.26
N TYR A 597 32.15 -23.88 11.05
CA TYR A 597 31.15 -23.92 12.10
C TYR A 597 30.16 -25.03 11.82
N LEU A 598 30.00 -25.96 12.75
CA LEU A 598 29.05 -27.06 12.61
C LEU A 598 28.22 -27.24 13.87
N THR A 599 26.92 -27.44 13.67
CA THR A 599 26.02 -27.99 14.69
C THR A 599 25.95 -29.50 14.50
N LEU A 600 26.40 -30.26 15.48
CA LEU A 600 26.54 -31.72 15.41
C LEU A 600 25.96 -32.41 16.65
N PRO A 601 25.43 -33.64 16.55
CA PRO A 601 25.27 -34.50 17.71
C PRO A 601 26.61 -34.64 18.45
N ARG A 602 26.58 -34.68 19.79
CA ARG A 602 27.79 -34.69 20.61
C ARG A 602 28.79 -35.79 20.21
N ALA A 603 28.29 -36.99 19.92
CA ALA A 603 29.11 -38.14 19.52
C ALA A 603 29.84 -37.95 18.18
N GLU A 604 29.33 -37.11 17.27
CA GLU A 604 29.96 -36.84 15.97
C GLU A 604 31.05 -35.77 16.06
N ALA A 605 30.96 -34.85 17.04
CA ALA A 605 31.87 -33.73 17.17
C ALA A 605 33.34 -34.17 17.38
N ASP A 606 33.55 -35.28 18.10
CA ASP A 606 34.88 -35.85 18.33
C ASP A 606 35.51 -36.37 17.04
N ALA A 607 34.75 -37.12 16.25
CA ALA A 607 35.23 -37.68 14.98
C ALA A 607 35.59 -36.57 13.98
N ILE A 608 34.77 -35.52 13.89
CA ILE A 608 35.07 -34.37 13.02
C ILE A 608 36.29 -33.60 13.53
N ALA A 609 36.40 -33.33 14.83
CA ALA A 609 37.57 -32.65 15.37
C ALA A 609 38.87 -33.45 15.12
N ALA A 610 38.83 -34.78 15.27
CA ALA A 610 39.97 -35.66 15.02
C ALA A 610 40.44 -35.65 13.55
N ARG A 611 39.52 -35.53 12.58
CA ARG A 611 39.86 -35.36 11.15
C ARG A 611 40.72 -34.12 10.90
N PHE A 612 40.58 -33.10 11.73
CA PHE A 612 41.32 -31.84 11.65
C PHE A 612 42.43 -31.73 12.71
N ALA A 613 43.09 -32.85 13.03
CA ALA A 613 44.24 -32.86 13.93
C ALA A 613 45.30 -31.83 13.47
N GLY A 614 45.67 -30.91 14.37
CA GLY A 614 46.57 -29.80 14.07
C GLY A 614 45.87 -28.46 13.82
N HIS A 615 44.54 -28.42 13.73
CA HIS A 615 43.75 -27.19 13.80
C HIS A 615 43.33 -26.90 15.24
N HIS A 616 43.00 -25.64 15.52
CA HIS A 616 42.39 -25.24 16.79
C HIS A 616 40.90 -25.57 16.76
N ALA A 617 40.36 -26.02 17.90
CA ALA A 617 38.97 -26.42 18.04
C ALA A 617 38.35 -25.87 19.33
N ALA A 618 37.13 -25.34 19.23
CA ALA A 618 36.29 -25.01 20.37
C ALA A 618 34.94 -25.69 20.25
N ARG A 619 34.35 -26.00 21.40
CA ARG A 619 33.07 -26.69 21.52
C ARG A 619 32.19 -25.93 22.50
N VAL A 620 30.94 -25.72 22.10
CA VAL A 620 29.92 -25.21 23.00
C VAL A 620 28.78 -26.20 23.05
N ASP A 621 28.53 -26.74 24.24
CA ASP A 621 27.49 -27.74 24.51
C ASP A 621 26.12 -27.08 24.68
N TYR A 622 25.08 -27.72 24.11
CA TYR A 622 23.70 -27.29 24.32
C TYR A 622 22.70 -28.43 24.19
N LEU A 623 21.53 -28.22 24.77
CA LEU A 623 20.33 -29.00 24.52
C LEU A 623 19.71 -28.48 23.21
N PHE A 624 19.64 -29.36 22.21
CA PHE A 624 19.06 -29.07 20.90
C PHE A 624 17.63 -29.58 20.82
N THR A 625 16.75 -28.75 20.30
CA THR A 625 15.41 -29.15 19.86
C THR A 625 15.23 -28.79 18.39
N TYR A 626 14.50 -29.63 17.66
CA TYR A 626 14.33 -29.50 16.23
C TYR A 626 12.87 -29.71 15.83
N ASP A 627 12.32 -28.73 15.11
CA ASP A 627 11.05 -28.89 14.41
C ASP A 627 11.32 -29.25 12.95
N ALA A 628 11.05 -30.49 12.57
CA ALA A 628 11.35 -31.02 11.25
C ALA A 628 10.46 -30.45 10.12
N VAL A 629 9.33 -29.80 10.44
CA VAL A 629 8.42 -29.23 9.44
C VAL A 629 8.86 -27.83 9.02
N THR A 630 9.25 -27.01 10.00
CA THR A 630 9.62 -25.61 9.78
C THR A 630 11.13 -25.38 9.79
N ASP A 631 11.92 -26.40 10.16
CA ASP A 631 13.38 -26.30 10.38
C ASP A 631 13.69 -25.20 11.40
N VAL A 632 12.91 -25.20 12.50
CA VAL A 632 13.15 -24.38 13.68
C VAL A 632 14.11 -25.10 14.59
N ARG A 633 15.18 -24.39 14.99
CA ARG A 633 16.27 -24.93 15.80
C ARG A 633 16.31 -24.24 17.15
N GLY A 634 15.90 -24.95 18.20
CA GLY A 634 16.03 -24.49 19.58
C GLY A 634 17.38 -24.90 20.17
N ARG A 635 18.00 -23.97 20.90
CA ARG A 635 19.28 -24.18 21.57
C ARG A 635 19.22 -23.59 22.97
N ALA A 636 19.51 -24.40 23.97
CA ALA A 636 19.67 -23.97 25.35
C ALA A 636 21.07 -24.36 25.84
N PRO A 637 21.88 -23.42 26.36
CA PRO A 637 23.23 -23.73 26.85
C PRO A 637 23.21 -24.91 27.83
N ALA A 638 24.21 -25.79 27.72
CA ALA A 638 24.43 -26.91 28.63
C ALA A 638 25.84 -26.85 29.18
N ALA A 639 26.06 -27.45 30.36
CA ALA A 639 27.41 -27.58 30.88
C ALA A 639 28.25 -28.48 29.95
N PRO A 640 29.58 -28.29 29.89
CA PRO A 640 30.45 -29.15 29.11
C PRO A 640 30.26 -30.62 29.49
N GLY A 641 29.90 -31.47 28.54
CA GLY A 641 29.54 -32.87 28.85
C GLY A 641 28.08 -33.22 28.73
N GLU A 642 27.19 -32.24 28.96
CA GLU A 642 25.77 -32.49 29.25
C GLU A 642 24.84 -32.16 28.09
N GLY A 643 25.36 -31.54 27.01
CA GLY A 643 24.59 -31.21 25.81
C GLY A 643 24.24 -32.42 24.95
N THR A 644 23.10 -32.36 24.26
CA THR A 644 22.76 -33.35 23.22
C THR A 644 23.52 -33.06 21.92
N HIS A 645 23.87 -31.80 21.69
CA HIS A 645 24.59 -31.33 20.52
C HIS A 645 25.72 -30.38 20.90
N VAL A 646 26.65 -30.20 19.97
CA VAL A 646 27.82 -29.33 20.08
C VAL A 646 27.85 -28.39 18.89
N ASP A 647 28.12 -27.12 19.17
CA ASP A 647 28.55 -26.13 18.19
C ASP A 647 30.07 -26.21 18.13
N LEU A 648 30.58 -26.85 17.09
CA LEU A 648 32.00 -27.11 16.84
C LEU A 648 32.56 -26.00 15.95
N PHE A 649 33.58 -25.31 16.44
CA PHE A 649 34.34 -24.31 15.70
C PHE A 649 35.74 -24.84 15.44
N LEU A 650 36.18 -24.78 14.18
CA LEU A 650 37.52 -25.19 13.76
C LEU A 650 38.17 -24.08 12.94
N SER A 651 39.43 -23.75 13.24
CA SER A 651 40.25 -22.85 12.41
C SER A 651 41.73 -23.18 12.53
N ARG A 652 42.53 -22.78 11.54
CA ARG A 652 44.00 -22.73 11.65
C ARG A 652 44.47 -21.58 12.54
N ASP A 653 43.59 -20.62 12.85
CA ASP A 653 43.86 -19.50 13.73
C ASP A 653 43.20 -19.73 15.10
N ALA A 654 44.02 -19.84 16.14
CA ALA A 654 43.57 -19.99 17.52
C ALA A 654 42.66 -18.83 17.98
N GLY A 655 42.97 -17.60 17.54
CA GLY A 655 42.24 -16.40 17.92
C GLY A 655 40.79 -16.42 17.43
N LEU A 656 40.56 -16.92 16.20
CA LEU A 656 39.20 -17.06 15.64
C LEU A 656 38.36 -18.06 16.44
N VAL A 657 38.96 -19.17 16.85
CA VAL A 657 38.28 -20.23 17.61
C VAL A 657 37.92 -19.75 19.01
N GLU A 658 38.86 -19.12 19.72
CA GLU A 658 38.60 -18.55 21.04
C GLU A 658 37.56 -17.44 20.98
N ARG A 659 37.57 -16.62 19.92
CA ARG A 659 36.58 -15.57 19.74
C ARG A 659 35.19 -16.14 19.46
N ALA A 660 35.08 -17.16 18.61
CA ALA A 660 33.81 -17.82 18.33
C ALA A 660 33.22 -18.48 19.60
N ARG A 661 34.06 -19.14 20.41
CA ARG A 661 33.67 -19.68 21.72
C ARG A 661 33.14 -18.59 22.63
N ALA A 662 33.88 -17.49 22.78
CA ALA A 662 33.47 -16.37 23.62
C ALA A 662 32.15 -15.73 23.17
N ILE A 663 31.87 -15.67 21.87
CA ILE A 663 30.59 -15.17 21.32
C ILE A 663 29.42 -16.06 21.72
N TYR A 664 29.61 -17.38 21.75
CA TYR A 664 28.56 -18.33 22.09
C TYR A 664 28.38 -18.53 23.59
N GLU A 665 29.43 -18.30 24.38
CA GLU A 665 29.38 -18.23 25.84
C GLU A 665 28.83 -16.87 26.34
N ASP A 666 28.74 -15.86 25.48
CA ASP A 666 28.18 -14.55 25.83
C ASP A 666 26.71 -14.68 26.26
N PRO A 667 26.34 -14.20 27.46
CA PRO A 667 24.95 -14.25 27.94
C PRO A 667 23.93 -13.57 27.02
N ARG A 668 24.38 -12.63 26.17
CA ARG A 668 23.54 -11.93 25.19
C ARG A 668 23.27 -12.78 23.93
N GLY A 669 24.00 -13.88 23.77
CA GLY A 669 23.90 -14.84 22.68
C GLY A 669 24.58 -14.41 21.36
N PRO A 670 24.77 -15.37 20.44
CA PRO A 670 25.51 -15.14 19.18
C PRO A 670 24.82 -14.15 18.23
N SER A 671 23.52 -13.89 18.44
CA SER A 671 22.74 -12.93 17.66
C SER A 671 23.23 -11.48 17.79
N GLN A 672 23.92 -11.12 18.87
CA GLN A 672 24.50 -9.77 19.04
C GLN A 672 25.81 -9.59 18.26
N HIS A 673 26.43 -10.69 17.81
CA HIS A 673 27.75 -10.71 17.21
C HIS A 673 27.72 -11.17 15.74
N LEU A 674 26.58 -11.05 15.06
CA LEU A 674 26.38 -11.63 13.72
C LEU A 674 27.34 -11.10 12.66
N ALA A 675 27.64 -9.80 12.66
CA ALA A 675 28.59 -9.20 11.72
C ALA A 675 30.01 -9.80 11.89
N GLU A 676 30.45 -9.91 13.14
CA GLU A 676 31.75 -10.50 13.48
C GLU A 676 31.78 -11.99 13.14
N MET A 677 30.76 -12.75 13.57
CA MET A 677 30.64 -14.17 13.26
C MET A 677 30.60 -14.43 11.75
N GLY A 678 29.85 -13.63 10.99
CA GLY A 678 29.79 -13.73 9.54
C GLY A 678 31.15 -13.49 8.87
N ALA A 679 31.93 -12.52 9.35
CA ALA A 679 33.28 -12.27 8.87
C ALA A 679 34.23 -13.44 9.17
N MET A 680 34.20 -13.97 10.40
CA MET A 680 35.02 -15.13 10.81
C MET A 680 34.70 -16.39 9.98
N LEU A 681 33.45 -16.54 9.55
CA LEU A 681 33.00 -17.68 8.74
C LEU A 681 33.12 -17.43 7.22
N GLY A 682 33.59 -16.25 6.81
CA GLY A 682 33.74 -15.91 5.39
C GLY A 682 32.41 -15.77 4.65
N TYR A 683 31.34 -15.34 5.34
CA TYR A 683 30.04 -15.09 4.73
C TYR A 683 30.01 -13.73 4.04
N PRO A 684 29.31 -13.59 2.89
CA PRO A 684 29.20 -12.31 2.23
C PRO A 684 28.53 -11.28 3.15
N PRO A 685 29.09 -10.07 3.33
CA PRO A 685 28.55 -9.07 4.26
C PRO A 685 27.06 -8.77 4.03
N CYS A 686 26.62 -8.68 2.76
CA CYS A 686 25.22 -8.46 2.42
C CYS A 686 24.28 -9.61 2.87
N CYS A 687 24.77 -10.86 2.88
CA CYS A 687 24.02 -11.99 3.39
C CYS A 687 23.90 -11.94 4.91
N VAL A 688 24.98 -11.55 5.59
CA VAL A 688 25.01 -11.37 7.05
C VAL A 688 24.08 -10.24 7.49
N GLU A 689 24.12 -9.10 6.82
CA GLU A 689 23.21 -7.96 7.07
C GLU A 689 21.75 -8.37 6.87
N ALA A 690 21.45 -9.04 5.77
CA ALA A 690 20.09 -9.49 5.46
C ALA A 690 19.56 -10.53 6.46
N PHE A 691 20.44 -11.38 7.01
CA PHE A 691 20.12 -12.34 8.07
C PHE A 691 19.95 -11.65 9.44
N ALA A 692 20.81 -10.68 9.75
CA ALA A 692 20.72 -9.88 10.96
C ALA A 692 19.43 -9.04 11.02
N ALA A 693 18.93 -8.59 9.87
CA ALA A 693 17.66 -7.87 9.77
C ALA A 693 16.42 -8.75 10.03
N LEU A 694 16.58 -10.09 10.13
CA LEU A 694 15.46 -10.95 10.44
C LEU A 694 15.15 -10.91 11.94
N PRO A 695 13.88 -10.74 12.32
CA PRO A 695 13.46 -10.68 13.72
C PRO A 695 13.49 -12.06 14.40
N ASP A 696 13.25 -13.15 13.66
CA ASP A 696 13.57 -14.51 14.09
C ASP A 696 14.52 -15.17 13.09
N ARG A 697 15.62 -15.70 13.63
CA ARG A 697 16.73 -16.33 12.88
C ARG A 697 16.82 -17.82 13.15
N SER A 698 15.93 -18.35 13.98
CA SER A 698 15.88 -19.78 14.31
C SER A 698 15.05 -20.60 13.33
N ASN A 699 14.19 -19.94 12.54
CA ASN A 699 13.25 -20.56 11.60
C ASN A 699 13.78 -20.48 10.16
N ASN A 700 14.38 -21.57 9.68
CA ASN A 700 14.96 -21.62 8.35
C ASN A 700 13.92 -21.59 7.22
N THR A 701 12.67 -21.99 7.48
CA THR A 701 11.58 -21.80 6.51
C THR A 701 11.31 -20.32 6.31
N ALA A 702 11.13 -19.56 7.38
CA ALA A 702 10.93 -18.11 7.32
C ALA A 702 12.07 -17.38 6.60
N ILE A 703 13.32 -17.80 6.84
CA ILE A 703 14.51 -17.25 6.17
C ILE A 703 14.44 -17.45 4.65
N ARG A 704 14.03 -18.64 4.18
CA ARG A 704 13.86 -18.93 2.73
C ARG A 704 12.77 -18.09 2.09
N TYR A 705 11.65 -17.88 2.79
CA TYR A 705 10.58 -16.99 2.34
C TYR A 705 11.08 -15.55 2.19
N ALA A 706 11.86 -15.06 3.17
CA ALA A 706 12.44 -13.73 3.10
C ALA A 706 13.41 -13.57 1.91
N ALA A 707 14.27 -14.57 1.65
CA ALA A 707 15.15 -14.56 0.48
C ALA A 707 14.38 -14.58 -0.84
N LEU A 708 13.32 -15.39 -0.94
CA LEU A 708 12.46 -15.47 -2.13
C LEU A 708 11.75 -14.14 -2.42
N ALA A 709 11.14 -13.54 -1.39
CA ALA A 709 10.47 -12.25 -1.49
C ALA A 709 11.45 -11.15 -1.93
N ARG A 710 12.63 -11.08 -1.30
CA ARG A 710 13.68 -10.11 -1.64
C ARG A 710 14.19 -10.29 -3.08
N THR A 711 14.32 -11.54 -3.55
CA THR A 711 14.73 -11.82 -4.95
C THR A 711 13.73 -11.24 -5.94
N ARG A 712 12.44 -11.47 -5.72
CA ARG A 712 11.36 -10.95 -6.57
C ARG A 712 11.27 -9.42 -6.51
N GLN A 713 11.32 -8.85 -5.31
CA GLN A 713 11.28 -7.40 -5.11
C GLN A 713 12.42 -6.68 -5.83
N LEU A 714 13.61 -7.28 -5.86
CA LEU A 714 14.77 -6.73 -6.56
C LEU A 714 14.80 -7.04 -8.06
N GLY A 715 13.82 -7.79 -8.59
CA GLY A 715 13.81 -8.23 -9.99
C GLY A 715 15.03 -9.08 -10.37
N LEU A 716 15.66 -9.74 -9.40
CA LEU A 716 16.86 -10.53 -9.64
C LEU A 716 16.52 -11.92 -10.20
N PRO A 717 17.38 -12.49 -11.06
CA PRO A 717 17.23 -13.88 -11.49
C PRO A 717 17.43 -14.84 -10.32
N PHE A 718 16.76 -15.99 -10.38
CA PHE A 718 16.95 -17.09 -9.44
C PHE A 718 18.12 -17.96 -9.91
N ALA A 719 19.31 -17.71 -9.37
CA ALA A 719 20.51 -18.47 -9.70
C ALA A 719 20.39 -19.93 -9.18
N PRO A 720 20.46 -20.95 -10.06
CA PRO A 720 20.29 -22.35 -9.68
C PRO A 720 21.15 -22.78 -8.50
N VAL A 721 22.43 -22.41 -8.47
CA VAL A 721 23.38 -22.81 -7.41
C VAL A 721 23.00 -22.32 -6.01
N LEU A 722 22.03 -21.41 -5.89
CA LEU A 722 21.49 -20.92 -4.62
C LEU A 722 20.18 -21.61 -4.19
N ASN A 723 19.72 -22.64 -4.90
CA ASN A 723 18.48 -23.37 -4.59
C ASN A 723 18.62 -24.26 -3.33
N ASN A 724 18.65 -23.62 -2.16
CA ASN A 724 18.76 -24.27 -0.85
C ASN A 724 17.43 -24.80 -0.29
N LEU A 725 16.42 -24.96 -1.15
CA LEU A 725 15.12 -25.50 -0.77
C LEU A 725 15.18 -27.01 -0.53
N PHE A 726 16.06 -27.73 -1.24
CA PHE A 726 16.28 -29.17 -1.04
C PHE A 726 17.76 -29.58 -1.03
N ALA A 727 18.71 -28.73 -1.46
CA ALA A 727 20.14 -29.04 -1.40
C ALA A 727 20.98 -27.83 -0.98
N TYR A 728 21.81 -27.98 0.04
CA TYR A 728 22.64 -26.91 0.59
C TYR A 728 24.04 -26.90 -0.01
N VAL A 729 24.25 -26.10 -1.05
CA VAL A 729 25.58 -25.83 -1.63
C VAL A 729 26.29 -24.69 -0.89
N LEU A 730 25.56 -23.60 -0.66
CA LEU A 730 26.07 -22.45 0.07
C LEU A 730 26.00 -22.73 1.58
N PRO A 731 27.09 -22.55 2.34
CA PRO A 731 27.12 -22.78 3.79
C PRO A 731 26.45 -21.64 4.60
N SER A 732 25.67 -20.78 3.94
CA SER A 732 24.93 -19.68 4.55
C SER A 732 23.61 -19.46 3.82
N PHE A 733 22.70 -18.69 4.40
CA PHE A 733 21.50 -18.25 3.69
C PHE A 733 21.83 -17.04 2.82
N PRO A 734 21.53 -17.06 1.51
CA PRO A 734 21.78 -15.92 0.65
C PRO A 734 20.80 -14.78 0.97
N CYS A 735 21.23 -13.52 0.85
CA CYS A 735 20.31 -12.38 0.98
C CYS A 735 19.22 -12.42 -0.11
N SER A 736 19.52 -12.94 -1.29
CA SER A 736 18.56 -13.21 -2.35
C SER A 736 19.08 -14.35 -3.20
N TYR A 737 18.20 -15.08 -3.87
CA TYR A 737 18.58 -16.14 -4.81
C TYR A 737 19.25 -15.62 -6.09
N GLY A 738 19.43 -14.31 -6.23
CA GLY A 738 20.24 -13.69 -7.28
C GLY A 738 21.48 -12.95 -6.76
N CYS A 739 21.91 -13.20 -5.52
CA CYS A 739 23.04 -12.50 -4.90
C CYS A 739 24.38 -12.90 -5.58
N PRO A 740 25.10 -11.98 -6.24
CA PRO A 740 26.31 -12.33 -6.99
C PRO A 740 27.44 -12.91 -6.13
N ARG A 741 27.59 -12.40 -4.89
CA ARG A 741 28.62 -12.89 -3.96
C ARG A 741 28.32 -14.31 -3.47
N ALA A 742 27.06 -14.57 -3.16
CA ALA A 742 26.61 -15.91 -2.80
C ALA A 742 26.76 -16.89 -3.96
N VAL A 743 26.42 -16.47 -5.19
CA VAL A 743 26.63 -17.27 -6.42
C VAL A 743 28.10 -17.62 -6.57
N ALA A 744 29.00 -16.63 -6.53
CA ALA A 744 30.44 -16.87 -6.67
C ALA A 744 30.97 -17.86 -5.62
N GLN A 745 30.52 -17.76 -4.37
CA GLN A 745 30.91 -18.68 -3.32
C GLN A 745 30.35 -20.09 -3.53
N ALA A 746 29.08 -20.22 -3.93
CA ALA A 746 28.46 -21.52 -4.23
C ALA A 746 29.12 -22.21 -5.43
N GLU A 747 29.47 -21.45 -6.48
CA GLU A 747 30.19 -21.96 -7.65
C GLU A 747 31.58 -22.47 -7.25
N ALA A 748 32.34 -21.73 -6.46
CA ALA A 748 33.65 -22.17 -5.97
C ALA A 748 33.57 -23.48 -5.18
N VAL A 749 32.53 -23.66 -4.36
CA VAL A 749 32.30 -24.91 -3.62
C VAL A 749 32.00 -26.07 -4.57
N LEU A 750 31.15 -25.87 -5.58
CA LEU A 750 30.83 -26.90 -6.57
C LEU A 750 32.04 -27.24 -7.45
N GLU A 751 32.88 -26.28 -7.80
CA GLU A 751 34.12 -26.50 -8.54
C GLU A 751 35.11 -27.36 -7.76
N LEU A 752 35.25 -27.12 -6.45
CA LEU A 752 36.04 -28.00 -5.58
C LEU A 752 35.45 -29.41 -5.54
N PHE A 753 34.14 -29.52 -5.33
CA PHE A 753 33.49 -30.82 -5.25
C PHE A 753 33.59 -31.60 -6.57
N ALA A 754 33.58 -30.90 -7.70
CA ALA A 754 33.71 -31.51 -9.03
C ALA A 754 35.09 -32.13 -9.28
N LYS A 755 36.13 -31.71 -8.56
CA LYS A 755 37.46 -32.34 -8.64
C LYS A 755 37.46 -33.76 -8.08
N GLU A 756 36.61 -34.03 -7.08
CA GLU A 756 36.49 -35.33 -6.44
C GLU A 756 35.37 -36.17 -7.05
N GLN A 757 34.23 -35.54 -7.36
CA GLN A 757 33.02 -36.22 -7.82
C GLN A 757 32.31 -35.43 -8.94
N PRO A 758 32.87 -35.39 -10.16
CA PRO A 758 32.35 -34.57 -11.26
C PRO A 758 30.92 -34.97 -11.67
N GLU A 759 30.62 -36.27 -11.75
CA GLU A 759 29.29 -36.79 -12.10
C GLU A 759 28.22 -36.44 -11.04
N THR A 760 28.61 -36.50 -9.76
CA THR A 760 27.73 -36.07 -8.65
C THR A 760 27.42 -34.59 -8.76
N VAL A 761 28.41 -33.73 -9.02
CA VAL A 761 28.19 -32.29 -9.21
C VAL A 761 27.33 -31.99 -10.43
N ALA A 762 27.53 -32.69 -11.56
CA ALA A 762 26.67 -32.54 -12.72
C ALA A 762 25.21 -32.88 -12.39
N THR A 763 24.99 -33.93 -11.59
CA THR A 763 23.66 -34.31 -11.09
C THR A 763 23.08 -33.24 -10.15
N ILE A 764 23.87 -32.71 -9.23
CA ILE A 764 23.46 -31.60 -8.32
C ILE A 764 23.07 -30.36 -9.13
N ARG A 765 23.87 -29.95 -10.11
CA ARG A 765 23.55 -28.77 -10.94
C ARG A 765 22.24 -28.93 -11.69
N ARG A 766 22.00 -30.10 -12.28
CA ARG A 766 20.71 -30.45 -12.89
C ARG A 766 19.58 -30.41 -11.87
N ALA A 767 19.82 -30.92 -10.66
CA ALA A 767 18.82 -30.91 -9.60
C ALA A 767 18.42 -29.48 -9.22
N LEU A 768 19.42 -28.63 -8.93
CA LEU A 768 19.29 -27.24 -8.48
C LEU A 768 18.63 -26.30 -9.51
N ALA A 769 18.74 -26.62 -10.80
CA ALA A 769 18.15 -25.86 -11.91
C ALA A 769 16.65 -26.13 -12.13
N ARG A 770 15.96 -26.80 -11.20
CA ARG A 770 14.53 -27.11 -11.34
C ARG A 770 13.66 -26.21 -10.44
N PRO A 771 12.51 -25.72 -10.92
CA PRO A 771 11.56 -24.99 -10.11
C PRO A 771 11.01 -25.82 -8.95
N VAL A 772 10.71 -25.14 -7.86
CA VAL A 772 10.20 -25.75 -6.64
C VAL A 772 8.90 -25.07 -6.24
N LEU A 773 7.84 -25.84 -6.05
CA LEU A 773 6.68 -25.38 -5.29
C LEU A 773 6.96 -25.66 -3.80
N PHE A 774 7.18 -24.59 -3.04
CA PHE A 774 7.68 -24.66 -1.67
C PHE A 774 6.63 -24.14 -0.67
N VAL A 775 6.21 -25.00 0.26
CA VAL A 775 5.35 -24.60 1.39
C VAL A 775 6.20 -24.40 2.63
N ASP A 776 7.00 -25.40 3.01
CA ASP A 776 7.97 -25.35 4.11
C ASP A 776 9.04 -26.46 3.95
N HIS A 777 9.84 -26.69 4.99
CA HIS A 777 10.95 -27.64 4.96
C HIS A 777 10.49 -29.09 4.70
N ALA A 778 9.31 -29.49 5.19
CA ALA A 778 8.76 -30.82 4.97
C ALA A 778 7.93 -30.95 3.70
N ARG A 779 7.33 -29.84 3.22
CA ARG A 779 6.31 -29.83 2.18
C ARG A 779 6.77 -29.04 0.98
N LEU A 780 7.37 -29.73 0.01
CA LEU A 780 7.81 -29.15 -1.25
C LEU A 780 7.78 -30.17 -2.39
N VAL A 781 7.58 -29.69 -3.62
CA VAL A 781 7.53 -30.52 -4.84
C VAL A 781 8.39 -29.86 -5.92
N VAL A 782 9.13 -30.67 -6.67
CA VAL A 782 9.96 -30.20 -7.79
C VAL A 782 9.25 -30.44 -9.12
N LEU A 783 9.36 -29.48 -10.04
CA LEU A 783 8.78 -29.55 -11.38
C LEU A 783 9.88 -29.93 -12.39
N GLU A 784 9.88 -31.19 -12.85
CA GLU A 784 10.88 -31.70 -13.79
C GLU A 784 10.51 -31.39 -15.25
N GLY A 785 11.52 -31.07 -16.06
CA GLY A 785 11.33 -30.65 -17.46
C GLY A 785 10.63 -29.29 -17.58
N ALA A 786 10.75 -28.46 -16.54
CA ALA A 786 10.03 -27.21 -16.48
C ALA A 786 10.60 -26.15 -17.44
N ARG A 787 9.71 -25.36 -18.04
CA ARG A 787 10.04 -24.19 -18.89
C ARG A 787 9.00 -23.10 -18.70
N ARG A 788 9.40 -21.85 -18.93
CA ARG A 788 8.50 -20.70 -18.83
C ARG A 788 7.76 -20.45 -20.13
N ASP A 789 6.45 -20.29 -20.04
CA ASP A 789 5.52 -19.98 -21.13
C ASP A 789 4.61 -18.82 -20.65
N GLY A 790 5.11 -17.59 -20.80
CA GLY A 790 4.45 -16.40 -20.24
C GLY A 790 4.42 -16.42 -18.70
N ASP A 791 3.20 -16.47 -18.15
CA ASP A 791 2.90 -16.57 -16.71
C ASP A 791 2.72 -18.02 -16.23
N VAL A 792 2.79 -18.99 -17.14
CA VAL A 792 2.65 -20.43 -16.88
C VAL A 792 4.04 -21.08 -16.83
N VAL A 793 4.27 -21.93 -15.84
CA VAL A 793 5.40 -22.86 -15.83
C VAL A 793 4.92 -24.20 -16.37
N ARG A 794 5.31 -24.51 -17.60
CA ARG A 794 5.07 -25.84 -18.19
C ARG A 794 6.02 -26.83 -17.57
N TYR A 795 5.58 -28.04 -17.25
CA TYR A 795 6.42 -29.10 -16.68
C TYR A 795 6.06 -30.46 -17.28
N GLY A 796 7.05 -31.36 -17.32
CA GLY A 796 6.84 -32.73 -17.80
C GLY A 796 6.23 -33.62 -16.72
N ARG A 797 6.74 -33.53 -15.48
CA ARG A 797 6.16 -34.20 -14.31
C ARG A 797 6.54 -33.49 -13.01
N ALA A 798 5.74 -33.70 -11.97
CA ALA A 798 6.09 -33.37 -10.60
C ALA A 798 6.83 -34.55 -9.95
N VAL A 799 7.83 -34.28 -9.12
CA VAL A 799 8.59 -35.30 -8.37
C VAL A 799 8.64 -34.97 -6.87
N GLY A 800 8.58 -36.01 -6.05
CA GLY A 800 8.61 -35.97 -4.59
C GLY A 800 9.89 -36.58 -4.02
N GLY A 801 9.91 -36.82 -2.70
CA GLY A 801 11.07 -37.37 -1.99
C GLY A 801 12.28 -36.42 -1.96
N VAL A 802 12.04 -35.13 -2.18
CA VAL A 802 13.07 -34.07 -2.25
C VAL A 802 13.25 -33.35 -0.93
N SER A 803 12.23 -33.38 -0.05
CA SER A 803 12.34 -32.74 1.25
C SER A 803 13.48 -33.38 2.07
N PRO A 804 14.37 -32.56 2.65
CA PRO A 804 15.45 -33.03 3.53
C PRO A 804 14.96 -33.41 4.95
N THR A 805 13.65 -33.31 5.22
CA THR A 805 13.07 -33.65 6.54
C THR A 805 13.07 -35.16 6.83
N ASP A 806 13.18 -35.50 8.11
CA ASP A 806 12.98 -36.86 8.61
C ASP A 806 11.50 -37.19 8.90
N ASP A 807 10.61 -36.19 8.91
CA ASP A 807 9.18 -36.39 9.13
C ASP A 807 8.48 -36.90 7.85
N ARG A 808 8.66 -38.20 7.58
CA ARG A 808 8.14 -38.87 6.39
C ARG A 808 6.62 -38.82 6.31
N ALA A 809 5.92 -38.87 7.44
CA ALA A 809 4.46 -38.88 7.46
C ALA A 809 3.89 -37.57 6.90
N VAL A 810 4.38 -36.43 7.39
CA VAL A 810 3.97 -35.09 6.89
C VAL A 810 4.31 -34.93 5.42
N ARG A 811 5.53 -35.30 5.03
CA ARG A 811 5.99 -35.23 3.63
C ARG A 811 5.10 -36.06 2.72
N ASP A 812 4.95 -37.36 3.02
CA ASP A 812 4.29 -38.29 2.11
C ASP A 812 2.80 -37.98 1.94
N ALA A 813 2.13 -37.50 3.00
CA ALA A 813 0.75 -37.04 2.92
C ALA A 813 0.59 -35.84 1.97
N PHE A 814 1.48 -34.84 2.08
CA PHE A 814 1.47 -33.67 1.20
C PHE A 814 1.83 -34.03 -0.25
N GLU A 815 2.86 -34.86 -0.46
CA GLU A 815 3.29 -35.28 -1.80
C GLU A 815 2.21 -36.09 -2.52
N ARG A 816 1.51 -37.01 -1.84
CA ARG A 816 0.35 -37.71 -2.40
C ARG A 816 -0.74 -36.74 -2.85
N ALA A 817 -1.08 -35.77 -2.01
CA ALA A 817 -2.13 -34.81 -2.32
C ALA A 817 -1.76 -33.89 -3.49
N MET A 818 -0.55 -33.33 -3.48
CA MET A 818 -0.05 -32.51 -4.59
C MET A 818 0.15 -33.32 -5.87
N GLY A 819 0.53 -34.59 -5.77
CA GLY A 819 0.67 -35.49 -6.92
C GLY A 819 -0.64 -35.73 -7.64
N ALA A 820 -1.74 -35.96 -6.89
CA ALA A 820 -3.08 -36.08 -7.47
C ALA A 820 -3.54 -34.81 -8.21
N VAL A 821 -3.09 -33.64 -7.76
CA VAL A 821 -3.48 -32.36 -8.38
C VAL A 821 -2.59 -32.04 -9.58
N LEU A 822 -1.27 -32.09 -9.41
CA LEU A 822 -0.30 -31.73 -10.46
C LEU A 822 -0.29 -32.74 -11.62
N SER A 823 -0.63 -34.01 -11.41
CA SER A 823 -0.74 -35.00 -12.50
C SER A 823 -1.90 -34.73 -13.46
N ARG A 824 -2.83 -33.84 -13.10
CA ARG A 824 -3.96 -33.45 -13.98
C ARG A 824 -3.52 -32.57 -15.14
N GLY A 825 -2.35 -31.95 -15.09
CA GLY A 825 -1.91 -31.03 -16.13
C GLY A 825 -0.41 -31.06 -16.43
N ASP A 826 -0.03 -30.18 -17.36
CA ASP A 826 1.31 -29.95 -17.88
C ASP A 826 1.79 -28.50 -17.65
N GLY A 827 0.99 -27.68 -16.97
CA GLY A 827 1.26 -26.27 -16.71
C GLY A 827 0.83 -25.85 -15.31
N LEU A 828 1.61 -24.98 -14.68
CA LEU A 828 1.33 -24.41 -13.36
C LEU A 828 1.26 -22.88 -13.47
N ARG A 829 0.13 -22.29 -13.12
CA ARG A 829 0.01 -20.85 -12.88
C ARG A 829 -0.17 -20.62 -11.38
N VAL A 830 0.65 -19.75 -10.80
CA VAL A 830 0.55 -19.40 -9.39
C VAL A 830 0.15 -17.94 -9.26
N THR A 831 -1.01 -17.71 -8.68
CA THR A 831 -1.55 -16.37 -8.39
C THR A 831 -1.61 -16.16 -6.88
N ASP A 832 -1.98 -14.94 -6.46
CA ASP A 832 -2.17 -14.63 -5.04
C ASP A 832 -3.34 -15.41 -4.42
N THR A 833 -4.31 -15.82 -5.23
CA THR A 833 -5.56 -16.46 -4.76
C THR A 833 -5.62 -17.95 -5.02
N ALA A 834 -4.79 -18.50 -5.90
CA ALA A 834 -4.83 -19.92 -6.23
C ALA A 834 -3.53 -20.47 -6.82
N ILE A 835 -3.49 -21.80 -6.91
CA ILE A 835 -2.63 -22.53 -7.84
C ILE A 835 -3.54 -23.15 -8.90
N GLU A 836 -3.31 -22.81 -10.16
CA GLU A 836 -4.01 -23.38 -11.30
C GLU A 836 -3.11 -24.41 -11.97
N VAL A 837 -3.64 -25.61 -12.14
CA VAL A 837 -3.01 -26.64 -12.96
C VAL A 837 -3.69 -26.63 -14.32
N LEU A 838 -2.91 -26.52 -15.39
CA LEU A 838 -3.37 -26.39 -16.77
C LEU A 838 -3.00 -27.64 -17.56
N ARG A 839 -3.86 -28.08 -18.49
CA ARG A 839 -3.56 -29.11 -19.49
C ARG A 839 -3.83 -28.53 -20.87
N GLY A 840 -2.80 -28.44 -21.71
CA GLY A 840 -2.97 -27.81 -23.04
C GLY A 840 -3.42 -26.34 -23.01
N GLY A 841 -3.27 -25.66 -21.86
CA GLY A 841 -3.71 -24.27 -21.66
C GLY A 841 -5.08 -24.12 -20.99
N GLU A 842 -5.87 -25.19 -20.89
CA GLU A 842 -7.14 -25.20 -20.17
C GLU A 842 -6.94 -25.58 -18.70
N ARG A 843 -7.80 -25.05 -17.82
CA ARG A 843 -7.71 -25.32 -16.38
C ARG A 843 -8.15 -26.75 -16.05
N ALA A 844 -7.21 -27.60 -15.67
CA ALA A 844 -7.42 -28.99 -15.27
C ALA A 844 -7.60 -29.17 -13.76
N ALA A 845 -7.04 -28.27 -12.95
CA ALA A 845 -7.30 -28.22 -11.52
C ALA A 845 -7.17 -26.79 -10.98
N TRP A 846 -7.82 -26.55 -9.84
CA TRP A 846 -7.82 -25.27 -9.16
C TRP A 846 -7.67 -25.51 -7.66
N LEU A 847 -6.62 -24.95 -7.06
CA LEU A 847 -6.37 -24.98 -5.63
C LEU A 847 -6.45 -23.56 -5.08
N PRO A 848 -7.63 -23.13 -4.59
CA PRO A 848 -7.74 -21.85 -3.91
C PRO A 848 -6.79 -21.80 -2.70
N ARG A 849 -6.18 -20.63 -2.46
CA ARG A 849 -5.29 -20.37 -1.33
C ARG A 849 -6.10 -19.80 -0.16
N ARG A 850 -6.14 -20.52 0.95
CA ARG A 850 -6.60 -20.02 2.25
C ARG A 850 -5.55 -19.19 2.98
N ALA A 851 -4.28 -19.48 2.70
CA ALA A 851 -3.14 -18.69 3.14
C ALA A 851 -2.33 -18.27 1.91
N PRO A 852 -2.66 -17.14 1.24
CA PRO A 852 -1.98 -16.62 0.04
C PRO A 852 -0.46 -16.71 0.08
N GLY A 853 0.09 -16.53 1.28
CA GLY A 853 1.52 -16.58 1.53
C GLY A 853 2.20 -17.93 1.52
N LEU A 854 1.50 -19.04 1.71
CA LEU A 854 2.10 -20.37 1.71
C LEU A 854 2.11 -20.96 0.29
N GLY A 855 3.10 -21.80 0.01
CA GLY A 855 3.18 -22.52 -1.26
C GLY A 855 3.67 -21.68 -2.41
N LEU A 856 4.85 -21.09 -2.31
CA LEU A 856 5.41 -20.22 -3.34
C LEU A 856 6.16 -21.03 -4.40
N LEU A 857 6.04 -20.60 -5.66
CA LEU A 857 6.85 -21.13 -6.75
C LEU A 857 8.19 -20.39 -6.81
N ALA A 858 9.29 -21.10 -6.54
CA ALA A 858 10.64 -20.63 -6.77
C ALA A 858 11.08 -21.02 -8.20
N PRO A 859 11.18 -20.08 -9.15
CA PRO A 859 11.34 -20.37 -10.58
C PRO A 859 12.81 -20.61 -10.98
N PHE A 860 13.54 -21.44 -10.23
CA PHE A 860 14.93 -21.75 -10.56
C PHE A 860 15.02 -22.41 -11.94
N GLY A 861 15.97 -21.95 -12.76
CA GLY A 861 16.23 -22.48 -14.10
C GLY A 861 15.22 -22.10 -15.19
N LEU A 862 14.35 -21.11 -14.94
CA LEU A 862 13.33 -20.61 -15.88
C LEU A 862 13.66 -19.26 -16.52
#